data_AF-A0A7C9BIK2-F1
#
_entry.id   AF-A0A7C9BIK2-F1
#
_cell.length_a   1.000
_cell.length_b   1.000
_cell.length_c   1.000
_cell.angle_alpha   90.00
_cell.angle_beta   90.00
_cell.angle_gamma   90.00
#
_symmetry.space_group_name_H-M   'P 1'
#
loop_
_entity.id
_entity.type
_entity.pdbx_description
1 polymer ?
#
loop_
_entity_poly.entity_id
_entity_poly.type
_entity_poly.pdbx_seq_one_letter_code
_entity_poly.pdbx_strand_id
1 'polypeptide(L)'
;MPDIFSPAADPESGFGPTSVADYERGKRSFIVGLDPGSAQLLTAYQVVEILSRRLGADTVQKALQAESTLESSCCGEVNGNWLKSSRMVGINVRTVGSFFNVVKYALTLPAFHDSIHLLPIWEPGVVGSLYGMVSWEINPEFFSAELHAMMPGLNTPDAQLKATINLLHAMGFAVGMDVIPHTDRFSEMVLANPRFFEWVRQREGYLLDHKEELWREVEQLVYAFLQEFGTADGSELPDFPAFFLTDESDITQESRLRMLFGHPANYGDRQRRRVALMRYVIAEGYETLPMTMAPPYRVLHLNPNHYTVDEAGCRWYQYEFDEPQQMSRVFGPLTRYRLFNSKDSNLYWELDFERPIIEVWEYVARNYADCRQKYNFDFMRGDMTHVQMRQEGVPSQLPSYYDLLAYVKRHIVSEGCGYFAFFAESFLGAPDYMSYGDEIAHLEMIGAEVTLGDLQSTVVGSALFTTRFRQYLDIAYTRTFKPSFTVITADKDDPRFDSFYQTGNLVRYFVALFMPELPSYVGAGFELRGMHKQRAPNEAYSKLFVFQISDPSESDKVTTGPYQWGQNRQHFYCITRLREWAEVLVPHFSGRPVEWLAYPDPTLSCFYIAWCIGDYLFLCNLNGTDITRHISIGQKQTGIIPQLLYTTASEAGKDTPSGNGIFYTLPPLLPDECRIYRLALPVT
;
A
#
# COMPACT_ATOMS: atom_id res chain seq x y z
N MET A 1 -14.40 -10.90 -35.17
CA MET A 1 -13.13 -10.27 -34.77
C MET A 1 -12.12 -10.73 -35.80
N PRO A 2 -11.59 -9.85 -36.66
CA PRO A 2 -10.50 -10.27 -37.53
C PRO A 2 -9.25 -10.56 -36.68
N ASP A 3 -8.30 -11.31 -37.21
CA ASP A 3 -7.00 -11.77 -36.68
C ASP A 3 -6.20 -10.78 -35.78
N ILE A 4 -6.75 -10.37 -34.62
CA ILE A 4 -6.07 -9.47 -33.67
C ILE A 4 -5.03 -10.22 -32.83
N PHE A 5 -5.09 -11.56 -32.81
CA PHE A 5 -4.16 -12.40 -32.07
C PHE A 5 -3.50 -13.42 -33.01
N SER A 6 -2.66 -12.93 -33.93
CA SER A 6 -1.54 -13.76 -34.38
C SER A 6 -0.74 -14.20 -33.15
N PRO A 7 -0.16 -15.42 -33.12
CA PRO A 7 0.76 -15.78 -32.07
C PRO A 7 1.87 -14.73 -32.04
N ALA A 8 1.90 -13.92 -30.98
CA ALA A 8 3.04 -13.07 -30.71
C ALA A 8 4.26 -13.99 -30.53
N ALA A 9 5.42 -13.48 -30.95
CA ALA A 9 6.67 -14.20 -31.04
C ALA A 9 7.05 -14.95 -29.76
N ASP A 10 7.90 -15.95 -29.96
CA ASP A 10 8.51 -16.83 -28.95
C ASP A 10 8.72 -16.11 -27.59
N PRO A 11 8.42 -16.73 -26.42
CA PRO A 11 8.80 -16.19 -25.12
C PRO A 11 10.28 -15.80 -24.99
N GLU A 12 11.17 -16.22 -25.91
CA GLU A 12 12.56 -15.74 -26.02
C GLU A 12 12.73 -14.36 -26.69
N SER A 13 11.73 -13.85 -27.41
CA SER A 13 11.77 -12.53 -28.02
C SER A 13 11.37 -11.47 -27.00
N GLY A 14 12.37 -10.81 -26.39
CA GLY A 14 12.13 -9.64 -25.54
C GLY A 14 11.35 -8.52 -26.26
N PHE A 15 11.00 -7.44 -25.53
CA PHE A 15 10.32 -6.30 -26.16
C PHE A 15 11.14 -5.74 -27.33
N GLY A 16 10.50 -5.60 -28.49
CA GLY A 16 11.14 -5.12 -29.71
C GLY A 16 10.82 -3.66 -30.02
N PRO A 17 11.52 -3.04 -30.99
CA PRO A 17 11.22 -1.69 -31.47
C PRO A 17 9.76 -1.50 -31.90
N THR A 18 9.11 -2.56 -32.39
CA THR A 18 7.70 -2.57 -32.77
C THR A 18 6.77 -2.31 -31.57
N SER A 19 7.03 -2.93 -30.41
CA SER A 19 6.21 -2.73 -29.20
C SER A 19 6.27 -1.29 -28.71
N VAL A 20 7.46 -0.69 -28.72
CA VAL A 20 7.65 0.72 -28.36
C VAL A 20 6.91 1.63 -29.34
N ALA A 21 7.05 1.41 -30.64
CA ALA A 21 6.37 2.21 -31.66
C ALA A 21 4.83 2.08 -31.62
N ASP A 22 4.30 0.93 -31.19
CA ASP A 22 2.86 0.74 -31.01
C ASP A 22 2.35 1.45 -29.75
N TYR A 23 3.13 1.48 -28.67
CA TYR A 23 2.87 2.34 -27.53
C TYR A 23 2.91 3.82 -27.94
N GLU A 24 4.01 4.31 -28.52
CA GLU A 24 4.16 5.71 -28.94
C GLU A 24 3.00 6.21 -29.82
N ARG A 25 2.45 5.35 -30.68
CA ARG A 25 1.36 5.71 -31.62
C ARG A 25 -0.07 5.58 -31.08
N GLY A 26 -0.27 5.28 -29.80
CA GLY A 26 -1.65 5.13 -29.28
C GLY A 26 -2.23 3.72 -29.40
N LYS A 27 -1.58 2.77 -30.08
CA LYS A 27 -2.18 1.47 -30.43
C LYS A 27 -2.29 0.50 -29.25
N ARG A 28 -1.34 0.61 -28.32
CA ARG A 28 -1.30 -0.14 -27.06
C ARG A 28 -1.18 0.85 -25.90
N SER A 29 -1.75 0.51 -24.76
CA SER A 29 -1.68 1.32 -23.53
C SER A 29 -0.39 1.11 -22.73
N PHE A 30 0.41 0.10 -23.08
CA PHE A 30 1.69 -0.23 -22.45
C PHE A 30 2.66 -0.83 -23.47
N ILE A 31 3.93 -0.97 -23.08
CA ILE A 31 4.95 -1.59 -23.94
C ILE A 31 4.89 -3.11 -23.75
N VAL A 32 4.21 -3.79 -24.68
CA VAL A 32 4.04 -5.26 -24.65
C VAL A 32 5.39 -5.97 -24.64
N GLY A 33 5.59 -6.85 -23.66
CA GLY A 33 6.82 -7.63 -23.47
C GLY A 33 7.93 -6.91 -22.70
N LEU A 34 7.74 -5.64 -22.29
CA LEU A 34 8.70 -4.94 -21.44
C LEU A 34 8.54 -5.45 -20.01
N ASP A 35 9.51 -6.22 -19.53
CA ASP A 35 9.52 -6.69 -18.15
C ASP A 35 10.04 -5.60 -17.18
N PRO A 36 9.62 -5.61 -15.91
CA PRO A 36 10.03 -4.61 -14.92
C PRO A 36 11.53 -4.38 -14.79
N GLY A 37 12.35 -5.44 -14.84
CA GLY A 37 13.80 -5.34 -14.74
C GLY A 37 14.40 -4.64 -15.95
N SER A 38 13.94 -5.01 -17.15
CA SER A 38 14.31 -4.34 -18.40
C SER A 38 13.85 -2.87 -18.45
N ALA A 39 12.70 -2.54 -17.87
CA ALA A 39 12.21 -1.17 -17.80
C ALA A 39 13.16 -0.26 -16.99
N GLN A 40 13.77 -0.78 -15.92
CA GLN A 40 14.73 -0.01 -15.12
C GLN A 40 16.02 0.35 -15.88
N LEU A 41 16.34 -0.39 -16.94
CA LEU A 41 17.52 -0.16 -17.78
C LEU A 41 17.30 0.95 -18.83
N LEU A 42 16.06 1.38 -19.07
CA LEU A 42 15.78 2.51 -19.96
C LEU A 42 16.36 3.78 -19.36
N THR A 43 17.01 4.59 -20.20
CA THR A 43 17.55 5.88 -19.74
C THR A 43 16.46 6.93 -19.58
N ALA A 44 16.71 7.97 -18.79
CA ALA A 44 15.79 9.10 -18.63
C ALA A 44 15.46 9.77 -19.97
N TYR A 45 16.45 9.90 -20.85
CA TYR A 45 16.24 10.42 -22.20
C TYR A 45 15.29 9.53 -23.02
N GLN A 46 15.52 8.20 -23.01
CA GLN A 46 14.65 7.26 -23.74
C GLN A 46 13.21 7.33 -23.24
N VAL A 47 13.01 7.36 -21.91
CA VAL A 47 11.67 7.43 -21.31
C VAL A 47 10.98 8.75 -21.67
N VAL A 48 11.67 9.88 -21.55
CA VAL A 48 11.10 11.19 -21.92
C VAL A 48 10.79 11.28 -23.41
N GLU A 49 11.63 10.72 -24.28
CA GLU A 49 11.37 10.66 -25.72
C GLU A 49 10.13 9.80 -26.04
N ILE A 50 10.04 8.59 -25.46
CA ILE A 50 8.89 7.69 -25.61
C ILE A 50 7.61 8.39 -25.16
N LEU A 51 7.63 9.02 -23.98
CA LEU A 51 6.47 9.72 -23.45
C LEU A 51 6.13 10.96 -24.27
N SER A 52 7.10 11.71 -24.79
CA SER A 52 6.85 12.89 -25.61
C SER A 52 6.18 12.53 -26.93
N ARG A 53 6.56 11.40 -27.53
CA ARG A 53 5.91 10.86 -28.73
C ARG A 53 4.49 10.37 -28.43
N ARG A 54 4.27 9.78 -27.25
CA ARG A 54 2.96 9.26 -26.81
C ARG A 54 1.96 10.35 -26.41
N LEU A 55 2.40 11.29 -25.57
CA LEU A 55 1.54 12.23 -24.83
C LEU A 55 1.65 13.66 -25.36
N GLY A 56 2.58 13.91 -26.29
CA GLY A 56 2.94 15.24 -26.77
C GLY A 56 4.07 15.85 -25.93
N ALA A 57 5.00 16.54 -26.61
CA ALA A 57 6.16 17.16 -25.97
C ALA A 57 5.78 18.22 -24.94
N ASP A 58 4.77 19.05 -25.21
CA ASP A 58 4.31 20.11 -24.30
C ASP A 58 3.78 19.54 -22.98
N THR A 59 3.03 18.43 -23.04
CA THR A 59 2.50 17.73 -21.85
C THR A 59 3.64 17.22 -20.99
N VAL A 60 4.63 16.56 -21.60
CA VAL A 60 5.78 16.00 -20.88
C VAL A 60 6.68 17.09 -20.31
N GLN A 61 6.90 18.17 -21.07
CA GLN A 61 7.66 19.33 -20.59
C GLN A 61 6.98 19.96 -19.38
N LYS A 62 5.66 20.16 -19.43
CA LYS A 62 4.89 20.65 -18.28
C LYS A 62 4.97 19.68 -17.10
N ALA A 63 4.85 18.36 -17.34
CA ALA A 63 4.93 17.37 -16.28
C ALA A 63 6.27 17.41 -15.52
N LEU A 64 7.37 17.68 -16.22
CA LEU A 64 8.73 17.77 -15.67
C LEU A 64 9.03 19.12 -14.97
N GLN A 65 8.07 20.03 -14.87
CA GLN A 65 8.18 21.27 -14.10
C GLN A 65 7.62 21.06 -12.69
N ALA A 66 8.45 21.25 -11.66
CA ALA A 66 8.08 21.01 -10.26
C ALA A 66 7.03 22.00 -9.74
N GLU A 67 6.96 23.20 -10.31
CA GLU A 67 5.97 24.22 -10.01
C GLU A 67 4.61 23.97 -10.68
N SER A 68 4.56 23.05 -11.65
CA SER A 68 3.35 22.75 -12.39
C SER A 68 2.57 21.61 -11.74
N THR A 69 1.25 21.64 -11.89
CA THR A 69 0.38 20.52 -11.51
C THR A 69 -0.43 20.10 -12.73
N LEU A 70 -0.35 18.82 -13.07
CA LEU A 70 -1.26 18.20 -14.03
C LEU A 70 -2.47 17.64 -13.29
N GLU A 71 -3.65 17.88 -13.86
CA GLU A 71 -4.90 17.36 -13.33
C GLU A 71 -4.88 15.84 -13.29
N SER A 72 -5.44 15.30 -12.23
CA SER A 72 -5.64 13.86 -12.07
C SER A 72 -6.73 13.35 -13.00
N SER A 73 -6.64 12.08 -13.39
CA SER A 73 -7.73 11.38 -14.11
C SER A 73 -9.01 11.28 -13.28
N CYS A 74 -8.93 11.41 -11.95
CA CYS A 74 -10.07 11.35 -11.04
C CYS A 74 -10.70 12.72 -10.74
N CYS A 75 -10.18 13.83 -11.29
CA CYS A 75 -10.64 15.17 -10.94
C CYS A 75 -12.14 15.42 -11.24
N GLY A 76 -12.70 14.69 -12.21
CA GLY A 76 -14.11 14.75 -12.60
C GLY A 76 -15.04 13.84 -11.79
N GLU A 77 -14.49 13.02 -10.89
CA GLU A 77 -15.28 12.11 -10.06
C GLU A 77 -16.01 12.85 -8.95
N VAL A 78 -17.21 12.40 -8.60
CA VAL A 78 -18.05 13.05 -7.58
C VAL A 78 -17.51 12.82 -6.17
N ASN A 79 -16.95 11.63 -5.93
CA ASN A 79 -16.42 11.20 -4.65
C ASN A 79 -15.43 10.04 -4.86
N GLY A 80 -14.83 9.55 -3.77
CA GLY A 80 -13.85 8.45 -3.82
C GLY A 80 -14.36 7.10 -4.35
N ASN A 81 -15.66 6.94 -4.68
CA ASN A 81 -16.23 5.66 -5.09
C ASN A 81 -15.59 5.06 -6.35
N TRP A 82 -14.92 5.86 -7.18
CA TRP A 82 -14.14 5.36 -8.32
C TRP A 82 -13.15 4.26 -7.91
N LEU A 83 -12.62 4.33 -6.67
CA LEU A 83 -11.68 3.35 -6.14
C LEU A 83 -12.28 1.94 -6.03
N LYS A 84 -13.60 1.81 -5.89
CA LYS A 84 -14.32 0.51 -5.78
C LYS A 84 -14.31 -0.32 -7.06
N SER A 85 -13.82 0.23 -8.16
CA SER A 85 -13.62 -0.45 -9.45
C SER A 85 -12.17 -0.44 -9.91
N SER A 86 -11.26 0.14 -9.12
CA SER A 86 -9.86 0.31 -9.49
C SER A 86 -9.08 -1.00 -9.47
N ARG A 87 -8.08 -1.09 -10.33
CA ARG A 87 -7.05 -2.15 -10.30
C ARG A 87 -5.73 -1.50 -9.98
N MET A 88 -5.35 -1.63 -8.72
CA MET A 88 -4.24 -0.90 -8.13
C MET A 88 -2.94 -1.70 -8.22
N VAL A 89 -1.83 -0.98 -8.46
CA VAL A 89 -0.48 -1.52 -8.33
C VAL A 89 0.25 -0.85 -7.18
N GLY A 90 0.73 -1.67 -6.23
CA GLY A 90 1.52 -1.20 -5.09
C GLY A 90 3.02 -1.20 -5.38
N ILE A 91 3.68 -0.06 -5.22
CA ILE A 91 5.10 0.11 -5.56
C ILE A 91 5.90 0.55 -4.33
N ASN A 92 6.88 -0.28 -3.94
CA ASN A 92 7.93 0.13 -3.02
C ASN A 92 8.99 0.92 -3.82
N VAL A 93 9.13 2.23 -3.56
CA VAL A 93 10.10 3.06 -4.30
C VAL A 93 11.53 2.54 -4.11
N ARG A 94 11.85 1.92 -2.97
CA ARG A 94 13.17 1.32 -2.71
C ARG A 94 13.48 0.13 -3.61
N THR A 95 12.48 -0.64 -4.07
CA THR A 95 12.71 -1.78 -4.98
C THR A 95 12.93 -1.35 -6.43
N VAL A 96 12.34 -0.22 -6.85
CA VAL A 96 12.60 0.39 -8.17
C VAL A 96 13.77 1.38 -8.14
N GLY A 97 14.14 1.88 -6.96
CA GLY A 97 15.35 2.66 -6.69
C GLY A 97 15.21 4.19 -6.73
N SER A 98 14.19 4.75 -7.38
CA SER A 98 13.94 6.20 -7.38
C SER A 98 12.50 6.54 -7.80
N PHE A 99 12.04 7.77 -7.55
CA PHE A 99 10.73 8.23 -8.03
C PHE A 99 10.61 8.17 -9.55
N PHE A 100 11.67 8.49 -10.30
CA PHE A 100 11.61 8.43 -11.76
C PHE A 100 11.50 6.99 -12.28
N ASN A 101 12.07 6.03 -11.56
CA ASN A 101 11.97 4.62 -11.89
C ASN A 101 10.54 4.05 -11.70
N VAL A 102 9.69 4.72 -10.93
CA VAL A 102 8.24 4.44 -10.91
C VAL A 102 7.63 4.70 -12.30
N VAL A 103 8.01 5.79 -12.97
CA VAL A 103 7.56 6.10 -14.34
C VAL A 103 8.06 5.05 -15.33
N LYS A 104 9.31 4.58 -15.18
CA LYS A 104 9.84 3.48 -15.99
C LYS A 104 9.02 2.21 -15.80
N TYR A 105 8.70 1.85 -14.56
CA TYR A 105 7.85 0.70 -14.25
C TYR A 105 6.45 0.84 -14.84
N ALA A 106 5.86 2.04 -14.80
CA ALA A 106 4.53 2.31 -15.34
C ALA A 106 4.41 2.04 -16.86
N LEU A 107 5.50 2.10 -17.63
CA LEU A 107 5.50 1.70 -19.05
C LEU A 107 5.16 0.21 -19.27
N THR A 108 5.26 -0.62 -18.24
CA THR A 108 4.91 -2.05 -18.26
C THR A 108 3.43 -2.31 -17.94
N LEU A 109 2.71 -1.28 -17.47
CA LEU A 109 1.35 -1.38 -16.94
C LEU A 109 0.31 -0.97 -17.99
N PRO A 110 -0.64 -1.85 -18.35
CA PRO A 110 -1.77 -1.49 -19.19
C PRO A 110 -2.71 -0.50 -18.49
N ALA A 111 -3.46 0.28 -19.28
CA ALA A 111 -4.34 1.33 -18.77
C ALA A 111 -5.49 0.86 -17.85
N PHE A 112 -5.81 -0.44 -17.83
CA PHE A 112 -6.80 -0.96 -16.87
C PHE A 112 -6.26 -1.08 -15.45
N HIS A 113 -4.93 -1.07 -15.26
CA HIS A 113 -4.30 -0.81 -13.97
C HIS A 113 -4.30 0.70 -13.80
N ASP A 114 -5.38 1.22 -13.27
CA ASP A 114 -5.71 2.65 -13.32
C ASP A 114 -5.18 3.43 -12.11
N SER A 115 -4.61 2.75 -11.12
CA SER A 115 -4.05 3.42 -9.94
C SER A 115 -2.73 2.81 -9.47
N ILE A 116 -1.89 3.68 -8.89
CA ILE A 116 -0.61 3.34 -8.29
C ILE A 116 -0.62 3.78 -6.83
N HIS A 117 -0.37 2.85 -5.93
CA HIS A 117 -0.10 3.14 -4.52
C HIS A 117 1.41 3.18 -4.29
N LEU A 118 1.93 4.34 -3.89
CA LEU A 118 3.30 4.45 -3.41
C LEU A 118 3.33 4.09 -1.92
N LEU A 119 4.13 3.09 -1.57
CA LEU A 119 4.52 2.85 -0.17
C LEU A 119 5.17 4.11 0.43
N PRO A 120 5.36 4.18 1.76
CA PRO A 120 5.70 5.44 2.42
C PRO A 120 6.93 6.12 1.82
N ILE A 121 6.79 7.43 1.59
CA ILE A 121 7.72 8.24 0.80
C ILE A 121 8.65 9.12 1.65
N TRP A 122 8.43 9.16 2.96
CA TRP A 122 9.14 10.03 3.89
C TRP A 122 10.46 9.46 4.36
N GLU A 123 11.31 10.32 4.92
CA GLU A 123 12.56 9.94 5.57
C GLU A 123 12.32 8.81 6.60
N PRO A 124 13.05 7.68 6.48
CA PRO A 124 12.86 6.53 7.37
C PRO A 124 13.61 6.71 8.70
N GLY A 125 13.04 6.13 9.75
CA GLY A 125 13.58 6.13 11.12
C GLY A 125 14.46 4.92 11.44
N VAL A 126 14.39 4.45 12.68
CA VAL A 126 15.18 3.31 13.19
C VAL A 126 15.06 2.11 12.25
N VAL A 127 16.18 1.40 12.06
CA VAL A 127 16.39 0.28 11.11
C VAL A 127 16.00 0.59 9.65
N GLY A 128 15.94 1.88 9.28
CA GLY A 128 15.58 2.33 7.93
C GLY A 128 14.18 1.92 7.49
N SER A 129 13.26 1.74 8.45
CA SER A 129 11.87 1.36 8.17
C SER A 129 11.11 2.50 7.49
N LEU A 130 10.52 2.23 6.33
CA LEU A 130 9.66 3.20 5.63
C LEU A 130 8.39 3.55 6.44
N TYR A 131 7.89 2.62 7.26
CA TYR A 131 6.72 2.86 8.11
C TYR A 131 7.06 3.58 9.42
N GLY A 132 8.35 3.70 9.77
CA GLY A 132 8.81 4.50 10.92
C GLY A 132 9.23 5.88 10.48
N MET A 133 8.30 6.71 10.03
CA MET A 133 8.60 8.06 9.52
C MET A 133 9.35 8.89 10.56
N VAL A 134 10.49 9.49 10.20
CA VAL A 134 11.30 10.31 11.12
C VAL A 134 11.06 11.81 10.97
N SER A 135 10.55 12.25 9.82
CA SER A 135 10.20 13.65 9.54
C SER A 135 9.14 13.70 8.42
N TRP A 136 8.58 14.88 8.17
CA TRP A 136 7.69 15.13 7.02
C TRP A 136 8.43 15.34 5.69
N GLU A 137 9.76 15.28 5.70
CA GLU A 137 10.57 15.45 4.50
C GLU A 137 10.58 14.17 3.65
N ILE A 138 10.73 14.35 2.34
CA ILE A 138 10.75 13.25 1.37
C ILE A 138 12.10 12.52 1.44
N ASN A 139 12.04 11.19 1.42
CA ASN A 139 13.21 10.34 1.56
C ASN A 139 14.27 10.63 0.47
N PRO A 140 15.50 11.05 0.84
CA PRO A 140 16.57 11.33 -0.12
C PRO A 140 17.03 10.09 -0.90
N GLU A 141 16.78 8.87 -0.41
CA GLU A 141 17.06 7.62 -1.12
C GLU A 141 16.35 7.53 -2.48
N PHE A 142 15.24 8.24 -2.65
CA PHE A 142 14.40 8.15 -3.85
C PHE A 142 14.80 9.14 -4.96
N PHE A 143 15.90 9.86 -4.76
CA PHE A 143 16.47 10.79 -5.74
C PHE A 143 17.10 10.08 -6.94
N SER A 144 16.70 10.47 -8.14
CA SER A 144 17.31 10.03 -9.40
C SER A 144 18.38 11.04 -9.85
N ALA A 145 19.65 10.64 -9.69
CA ALA A 145 20.78 11.40 -10.25
C ALA A 145 20.73 11.47 -11.79
N GLU A 146 20.19 10.42 -12.42
CA GLU A 146 20.00 10.35 -13.87
C GLU A 146 19.02 11.42 -14.37
N LEU A 147 17.86 11.54 -13.72
CA LEU A 147 16.86 12.54 -14.08
C LEU A 147 17.40 13.95 -13.85
N HIS A 148 18.10 14.18 -12.74
CA HIS A 148 18.72 15.47 -12.45
C HIS A 148 19.77 15.87 -13.49
N ALA A 149 20.59 14.92 -13.98
CA ALA A 149 21.58 15.19 -15.01
C ALA A 149 20.94 15.66 -16.34
N MET A 150 19.76 15.15 -16.66
CA MET A 150 18.99 15.58 -17.83
C MET A 150 18.21 16.88 -17.59
N MET A 151 17.66 17.05 -16.39
CA MET A 151 16.83 18.20 -15.98
C MET A 151 17.38 18.80 -14.67
N PRO A 152 18.33 19.75 -14.74
CA PRO A 152 18.99 20.29 -13.55
C PRO A 152 18.06 20.96 -12.54
N GLY A 153 16.87 21.41 -12.96
CA GLY A 153 15.84 21.96 -12.07
C GLY A 153 15.17 20.92 -11.16
N LEU A 154 15.29 19.62 -11.46
CA LEU A 154 14.77 18.53 -10.63
C LEU A 154 15.86 18.04 -9.66
N ASN A 155 16.35 18.95 -8.82
CA ASN A 155 17.52 18.78 -7.95
C ASN A 155 17.18 18.36 -6.51
N THR A 156 15.91 18.10 -6.19
CA THR A 156 15.47 17.59 -4.90
C THR A 156 14.53 16.39 -5.06
N PRO A 157 14.43 15.50 -4.05
CA PRO A 157 13.43 14.43 -4.02
C PRO A 157 12.01 14.96 -4.19
N ASP A 158 11.66 16.08 -3.55
CA ASP A 158 10.37 16.76 -3.69
C ASP A 158 10.02 17.13 -5.13
N ALA A 159 10.96 17.79 -5.82
CA ALA A 159 10.77 18.21 -7.20
C ALA A 159 10.58 16.98 -8.11
N GLN A 160 11.34 15.91 -7.85
CA GLN A 160 11.23 14.67 -8.60
C GLN A 160 9.94 13.90 -8.31
N LEU A 161 9.48 13.84 -7.06
CA LEU A 161 8.19 13.26 -6.70
C LEU A 161 7.05 13.99 -7.42
N LYS A 162 7.07 15.33 -7.40
CA LYS A 162 6.08 16.15 -8.10
C LYS A 162 6.07 15.86 -9.60
N ALA A 163 7.24 15.85 -10.22
CA ALA A 163 7.38 15.53 -11.65
C ALA A 163 6.92 14.10 -11.97
N THR A 164 7.24 13.13 -11.11
CA THR A 164 6.78 11.73 -11.25
C THR A 164 5.27 11.65 -11.21
N ILE A 165 4.60 12.28 -10.22
CA ILE A 165 3.14 12.24 -10.13
C ILE A 165 2.49 12.92 -11.35
N ASN A 166 3.01 14.06 -11.78
CA ASN A 166 2.53 14.70 -13.01
C ASN A 166 2.67 13.78 -14.23
N LEU A 167 3.79 13.06 -14.39
CA LEU A 167 3.99 12.11 -15.48
C LEU A 167 3.01 10.93 -15.38
N LEU A 168 2.79 10.39 -14.17
CA LEU A 168 1.82 9.32 -13.94
C LEU A 168 0.39 9.75 -14.26
N HIS A 169 -0.01 10.96 -13.87
CA HIS A 169 -1.30 11.55 -14.25
C HIS A 169 -1.42 11.72 -15.76
N ALA A 170 -0.36 12.19 -16.42
CA ALA A 170 -0.34 12.32 -17.88
C ALA A 170 -0.46 10.96 -18.60
N MET A 171 0.04 9.88 -17.96
CA MET A 171 -0.13 8.50 -18.43
C MET A 171 -1.52 7.92 -18.08
N GLY A 172 -2.31 8.60 -17.27
CA GLY A 172 -3.69 8.24 -16.92
C GLY A 172 -3.86 7.54 -15.56
N PHE A 173 -2.80 7.39 -14.76
CA PHE A 173 -2.86 6.75 -13.45
C PHE A 173 -3.32 7.73 -12.38
N ALA A 174 -4.21 7.28 -11.49
CA ALA A 174 -4.41 7.89 -10.19
C ALA A 174 -3.26 7.48 -9.24
N VAL A 175 -2.78 8.38 -8.39
CA VAL A 175 -1.66 8.09 -7.48
C VAL A 175 -2.07 8.27 -6.02
N GLY A 176 -1.78 7.26 -5.20
CA GLY A 176 -2.07 7.26 -3.78
C GLY A 176 -0.82 7.32 -2.92
N MET A 177 -0.97 7.98 -1.77
CA MET A 177 0.04 8.00 -0.71
C MET A 177 -0.39 7.09 0.45
N ASP A 178 0.59 6.57 1.18
CA ASP A 178 0.34 5.98 2.49
C ASP A 178 -0.07 7.08 3.50
N VAL A 179 -0.93 6.76 4.47
CA VAL A 179 -1.23 7.64 5.61
C VAL A 179 -1.00 6.81 6.86
N ILE A 180 -0.02 7.23 7.65
CA ILE A 180 0.54 6.48 8.76
C ILE A 180 0.12 7.15 10.07
N PRO A 181 -0.65 6.47 10.93
CA PRO A 181 -1.12 7.03 12.21
C PRO A 181 -0.05 6.99 13.31
N HIS A 182 1.22 6.81 12.94
CA HIS A 182 2.36 6.62 13.83
C HIS A 182 3.66 7.11 13.18
N THR A 183 4.73 7.14 13.98
CA THR A 183 6.04 7.69 13.60
C THR A 183 7.14 6.96 14.38
N ASP A 184 8.41 7.17 14.02
CA ASP A 184 9.55 6.74 14.82
C ASP A 184 9.49 7.32 16.26
N ARG A 185 9.90 6.53 17.26
CA ARG A 185 9.81 6.91 18.69
C ARG A 185 10.49 8.22 19.08
N PHE A 186 11.46 8.67 18.31
CA PHE A 186 12.15 9.94 18.52
C PHE A 186 12.27 10.71 17.20
N SER A 187 11.20 10.69 16.41
CA SER A 187 11.10 11.48 15.19
C SER A 187 11.18 12.98 15.49
N GLU A 188 11.42 13.77 14.45
CA GLU A 188 11.40 15.23 14.56
C GLU A 188 10.03 15.74 15.03
N MET A 189 8.94 15.07 14.65
CA MET A 189 7.58 15.38 15.11
C MET A 189 7.46 15.22 16.62
N VAL A 190 7.99 14.10 17.15
CA VAL A 190 7.98 13.77 18.59
C VAL A 190 8.77 14.80 19.39
N LEU A 191 9.99 15.08 18.97
CA LEU A 191 10.90 15.94 19.71
C LEU A 191 10.54 17.42 19.58
N ALA A 192 9.93 17.84 18.47
CA ALA A 192 9.42 19.21 18.30
C ALA A 192 8.08 19.44 18.99
N ASN A 193 7.27 18.41 19.20
CA ASN A 193 5.97 18.52 19.85
C ASN A 193 5.76 17.40 20.89
N PRO A 194 6.53 17.35 21.99
CA PRO A 194 6.42 16.26 22.97
C PRO A 194 4.99 16.05 23.47
N ARG A 195 4.19 17.12 23.61
CA ARG A 195 2.78 17.08 24.03
C ARG A 195 1.85 16.27 23.12
N PHE A 196 2.22 16.05 21.86
CA PHE A 196 1.43 15.27 20.90
C PHE A 196 1.63 13.76 21.05
N PHE A 197 2.47 13.32 22.00
CA PHE A 197 2.83 11.92 22.19
C PHE A 197 2.70 11.52 23.65
N GLU A 198 2.50 10.22 23.87
CA GLU A 198 2.47 9.63 25.20
C GLU A 198 3.91 9.30 25.62
N TRP A 199 4.31 9.73 26.82
CA TRP A 199 5.65 9.51 27.36
C TRP A 199 5.60 8.59 28.57
N VAL A 200 6.68 7.87 28.77
CA VAL A 200 6.95 7.08 29.96
C VAL A 200 8.33 7.40 30.49
N ARG A 201 8.52 7.18 31.79
CA ARG A 201 9.83 7.21 32.42
C ARG A 201 10.21 5.80 32.85
N GLN A 202 11.41 5.37 32.47
CA GLN A 202 11.93 4.05 32.80
C GLN A 202 13.35 4.12 33.39
N ARG A 203 13.72 3.07 34.11
CA ARG A 203 15.11 2.82 34.51
C ARG A 203 15.40 1.33 34.55
N GLU A 204 16.46 0.91 33.88
CA GLU A 204 16.95 -0.48 33.87
C GLU A 204 15.85 -1.51 33.54
N GLY A 205 14.97 -1.20 32.60
CA GLY A 205 13.90 -2.10 32.18
C GLY A 205 12.68 -2.13 33.11
N TYR A 206 12.52 -1.12 33.97
CA TYR A 206 11.34 -0.93 34.81
C TYR A 206 10.65 0.39 34.49
N LEU A 207 9.34 0.34 34.33
CA LEU A 207 8.49 1.52 34.18
C LEU A 207 8.35 2.22 35.53
N LEU A 208 8.79 3.47 35.63
CA LEU A 208 8.75 4.29 36.85
C LEU A 208 7.55 5.23 36.88
N ASP A 209 7.20 5.81 35.73
CA ASP A 209 6.07 6.73 35.60
C ASP A 209 5.50 6.62 34.18
N HIS A 210 4.18 6.78 34.08
CA HIS A 210 3.43 6.80 32.82
C HIS A 210 2.27 7.80 32.89
N LYS A 211 2.35 8.80 33.78
CA LYS A 211 1.34 9.85 33.88
C LYS A 211 1.19 10.60 32.57
N GLU A 212 -0.04 11.03 32.34
CA GLU A 212 -0.45 11.76 31.15
C GLU A 212 0.42 13.00 30.85
N GLU A 213 0.82 13.75 31.87
CA GLU A 213 1.47 15.07 31.71
C GLU A 213 3.01 15.00 31.63
N LEU A 214 3.61 13.80 31.51
CA LEU A 214 5.09 13.64 31.44
C LEU A 214 5.72 14.40 30.26
N TRP A 215 4.95 14.68 29.21
CA TRP A 215 5.39 15.50 28.08
C TRP A 215 5.89 16.90 28.51
N ARG A 216 5.41 17.46 29.62
CA ARG A 216 5.88 18.77 30.12
C ARG A 216 7.34 18.72 30.56
N GLU A 217 7.73 17.63 31.21
CA GLU A 217 9.11 17.41 31.64
C GLU A 217 10.02 17.22 30.42
N VAL A 218 9.52 16.54 29.39
CA VAL A 218 10.26 16.36 28.13
C VAL A 218 10.39 17.67 27.36
N GLU A 219 9.37 18.54 27.29
CA GLU A 219 9.50 19.88 26.73
C GLU A 219 10.60 20.68 27.44
N GLN A 220 10.69 20.59 28.77
CA GLN A 220 11.76 21.24 29.52
C GLN A 220 13.14 20.68 29.16
N LEU A 221 13.27 19.36 28.96
CA LEU A 221 14.53 18.74 28.52
C LEU A 221 14.94 19.16 27.12
N VAL A 222 13.98 19.21 26.18
CA VAL A 222 14.24 19.69 24.81
C VAL A 222 14.68 21.15 24.84
N TYR A 223 14.05 21.99 25.66
CA TYR A 223 14.45 23.39 25.80
C TYR A 223 15.83 23.52 26.45
N ALA A 224 16.13 22.76 27.50
CA ALA A 224 17.43 22.75 28.16
C ALA A 224 18.55 22.34 27.18
N PHE A 225 18.28 21.37 26.31
CA PHE A 225 19.19 21.00 25.22
C PHE A 225 19.46 22.18 24.28
N LEU A 226 18.46 22.97 23.90
CA LEU A 226 18.67 24.18 23.10
C LEU A 226 19.46 25.25 23.85
N GLN A 227 19.28 25.40 25.16
CA GLN A 227 20.06 26.33 25.98
C GLN A 227 21.54 25.93 26.05
N GLU A 228 21.82 24.63 26.14
CA GLU A 228 23.19 24.09 26.25
C GLU A 228 23.90 24.06 24.89
N PHE A 229 23.21 23.64 23.83
CA PHE A 229 23.80 23.35 22.52
C PHE A 229 23.42 24.34 21.42
N GLY A 230 22.72 25.43 21.74
CA GLY A 230 22.25 26.45 20.81
C GLY A 230 21.15 25.95 19.86
N THR A 231 20.63 26.83 19.00
CA THR A 231 19.72 26.47 17.89
C THR A 231 20.52 25.92 16.70
N ALA A 232 19.94 24.99 15.95
CA ALA A 232 20.59 24.37 14.81
C ALA A 232 20.70 25.29 13.58
N ASP A 233 19.77 26.25 13.44
CA ASP A 233 19.79 27.27 12.37
C ASP A 233 20.51 28.57 12.77
N GLY A 234 21.00 28.66 14.01
CA GLY A 234 21.73 29.82 14.54
C GLY A 234 20.85 31.02 14.93
N SER A 235 19.53 30.87 14.90
CA SER A 235 18.59 31.88 15.40
C SER A 235 18.70 32.07 16.92
N GLU A 236 18.24 33.22 17.43
CA GLU A 236 18.12 33.41 18.88
C GLU A 236 17.05 32.47 19.46
N LEU A 237 17.35 31.81 20.58
CA LEU A 237 16.40 30.96 21.28
C LEU A 237 15.33 31.84 21.97
N PRO A 238 14.05 31.79 21.56
CA PRO A 238 12.95 32.44 22.26
C PRO A 238 12.81 31.88 23.67
N ASP A 239 12.06 32.58 24.52
CA ASP A 239 11.71 32.02 25.82
C ASP A 239 10.85 30.74 25.69
N PHE A 240 10.80 29.96 26.77
CA PHE A 240 10.13 28.66 26.79
C PHE A 240 8.64 28.74 26.35
N PRO A 241 7.82 29.69 26.87
CA PRO A 241 6.46 29.89 26.38
C PRO A 241 6.40 30.15 24.88
N ALA A 242 7.19 31.09 24.35
CA ALA A 242 7.17 31.41 22.92
C ALA A 242 7.60 30.22 22.05
N PHE A 243 8.50 29.36 22.55
CA PHE A 243 8.96 28.20 21.81
C PHE A 243 7.91 27.08 21.70
N PHE A 244 7.18 26.77 22.78
CA PHE A 244 6.23 25.63 22.82
C PHE A 244 4.74 26.00 22.80
N LEU A 245 4.34 27.22 23.18
CA LEU A 245 2.95 27.66 23.21
C LEU A 245 2.64 28.46 21.93
N THR A 246 2.18 27.76 20.89
CA THR A 246 1.96 28.31 19.54
C THR A 246 0.85 29.34 19.46
N ASP A 247 -0.14 29.30 20.35
CA ASP A 247 -1.29 30.21 20.31
C ASP A 247 -0.92 31.64 20.74
N GLU A 248 0.25 31.81 21.36
CA GLU A 248 0.73 33.10 21.89
C GLU A 248 2.05 33.56 21.23
N SER A 249 2.57 32.83 20.23
CA SER A 249 3.88 33.11 19.63
C SER A 249 3.86 33.16 18.10
N ASP A 250 4.75 33.99 17.53
CA ASP A 250 5.00 34.06 16.09
C ASP A 250 5.85 32.87 15.57
N ILE A 251 6.17 31.89 16.44
CA ILE A 251 7.01 30.74 16.08
C ILE A 251 6.15 29.68 15.40
N THR A 252 6.29 29.59 14.08
CA THR A 252 5.68 28.52 13.29
C THR A 252 6.33 27.16 13.59
N GLN A 253 5.61 26.08 13.32
CA GLN A 253 6.15 24.71 13.40
C GLN A 253 7.42 24.55 12.55
N GLU A 254 7.44 25.13 11.35
CA GLU A 254 8.61 25.08 10.47
C GLU A 254 9.82 25.76 11.12
N SER A 255 9.63 26.94 11.74
CA SER A 255 10.69 27.62 12.49
C SER A 255 11.16 26.77 13.66
N ARG A 256 10.25 26.15 14.44
CA ARG A 256 10.62 25.25 15.54
C ARG A 256 11.48 24.07 15.06
N LEU A 257 11.09 23.44 13.95
CA LEU A 257 11.85 22.34 13.36
C LEU A 257 13.24 22.78 12.90
N ARG A 258 13.36 23.95 12.24
CA ARG A 258 14.65 24.53 11.84
C ARG A 258 15.54 24.82 13.05
N MET A 259 14.98 25.37 14.11
CA MET A 259 15.70 25.63 15.36
C MET A 259 16.21 24.36 16.03
N LEU A 260 15.44 23.26 15.98
CA LEU A 260 15.82 21.99 16.59
C LEU A 260 16.83 21.21 15.76
N PHE A 261 16.58 21.08 14.45
CA PHE A 261 17.26 20.12 13.59
C PHE A 261 18.04 20.76 12.45
N GLY A 262 17.69 21.98 12.02
CA GLY A 262 18.31 22.70 10.93
C GLY A 262 17.51 22.65 9.63
N HIS A 263 18.14 23.03 8.52
CA HIS A 263 17.46 23.09 7.22
C HIS A 263 17.15 21.71 6.63
N PRO A 264 15.97 21.50 6.01
CA PRO A 264 15.58 20.25 5.37
C PRO A 264 16.62 19.68 4.39
N ALA A 265 17.29 20.56 3.62
CA ALA A 265 18.31 20.18 2.66
C ALA A 265 19.55 19.48 3.28
N ASN A 266 19.76 19.61 4.59
CA ASN A 266 20.91 19.05 5.31
C ASN A 266 20.52 17.78 6.09
N TYR A 267 20.02 16.76 5.39
CA TYR A 267 19.55 15.49 5.99
C TYR A 267 20.52 14.91 7.04
N GLY A 268 21.81 14.81 6.69
CA GLY A 268 22.81 14.23 7.59
C GLY A 268 23.01 15.03 8.89
N ASP A 269 22.86 16.35 8.84
CA ASP A 269 23.04 17.22 10.01
C ASP A 269 21.81 17.17 10.90
N ARG A 270 20.62 17.22 10.29
CA ARG A 270 19.33 17.00 10.96
C ARG A 270 19.31 15.69 11.72
N GLN A 271 19.72 14.60 11.06
CA GLN A 271 19.77 13.28 11.69
C GLN A 271 20.75 13.22 12.87
N ARG A 272 21.96 13.80 12.74
CA ARG A 272 22.92 13.86 13.86
C ARG A 272 22.37 14.66 15.03
N ARG A 273 21.70 15.78 14.75
CA ARG A 273 21.10 16.65 15.77
C ARG A 273 19.93 15.97 16.47
N ARG A 274 19.08 15.27 15.73
CA ARG A 274 17.98 14.45 16.26
C ARG A 274 18.49 13.34 17.19
N VAL A 275 19.51 12.59 16.75
CA VAL A 275 20.13 11.53 17.57
C VAL A 275 20.76 12.10 18.85
N ALA A 276 21.39 13.26 18.78
CA ALA A 276 21.93 13.93 19.97
C ALA A 276 20.83 14.29 20.98
N LEU A 277 19.74 14.89 20.52
CA LEU A 277 18.59 15.24 21.36
C LEU A 277 17.88 13.99 21.92
N MET A 278 17.69 12.96 21.10
CA MET A 278 17.16 11.66 21.55
C MET A 278 17.99 11.11 22.73
N ARG A 279 19.32 11.09 22.61
CA ARG A 279 20.20 10.59 23.67
C ARG A 279 20.12 11.45 24.93
N TYR A 280 19.97 12.77 24.79
CA TYR A 280 19.77 13.68 25.91
C TYR A 280 18.49 13.36 26.69
N VAL A 281 17.39 13.09 25.99
CA VAL A 281 16.10 12.72 26.59
C VAL A 281 16.14 11.32 27.23
N ILE A 282 16.74 10.33 26.55
CA ILE A 282 16.87 8.95 27.06
C ILE A 282 17.75 8.90 28.32
N ALA A 283 18.78 9.73 28.42
CA ALA A 283 19.65 9.77 29.59
C ALA A 283 18.89 10.09 30.90
N GLU A 284 17.80 10.85 30.80
CA GLU A 284 16.91 11.18 31.93
C GLU A 284 15.82 10.13 32.18
N GLY A 285 15.79 9.08 31.34
CA GLY A 285 14.90 7.92 31.42
C GLY A 285 13.60 8.07 30.64
N TYR A 286 13.44 9.09 29.80
CA TYR A 286 12.20 9.30 29.05
C TYR A 286 12.21 8.59 27.70
N GLU A 287 11.11 7.92 27.41
CA GLU A 287 10.84 7.34 26.11
C GLU A 287 9.36 7.51 25.75
N THR A 288 9.03 7.54 24.45
CA THR A 288 7.64 7.51 24.02
C THR A 288 7.04 6.12 24.20
N LEU A 289 5.75 6.06 24.51
CA LEU A 289 5.01 4.80 24.56
C LEU A 289 4.93 4.21 23.14
N PRO A 290 5.23 2.91 22.94
CA PRO A 290 5.25 2.33 21.62
C PRO A 290 3.85 2.16 21.03
N MET A 291 3.78 2.11 19.70
CA MET A 291 2.57 1.73 18.98
C MET A 291 2.22 0.26 19.24
N THR A 292 0.93 -0.05 19.25
CA THR A 292 0.37 -1.37 19.53
C THR A 292 -0.69 -1.74 18.51
N MET A 293 -0.86 -3.03 18.24
CA MET A 293 -1.94 -3.55 17.40
C MET A 293 -2.69 -4.67 18.11
N ALA A 294 -4.00 -4.71 17.85
CA ALA A 294 -5.00 -5.65 18.34
C ALA A 294 -5.23 -5.62 19.86
N PRO A 295 -6.39 -6.07 20.34
CA PRO A 295 -6.68 -6.17 21.76
C PRO A 295 -5.68 -7.03 22.55
N PRO A 296 -5.31 -6.65 23.80
CA PRO A 296 -5.47 -5.30 24.33
C PRO A 296 -4.52 -4.31 23.65
N TYR A 297 -4.93 -3.05 23.53
CA TYR A 297 -4.10 -1.97 22.93
C TYR A 297 -3.23 -1.21 23.94
N ARG A 298 -3.44 -1.45 25.23
CA ARG A 298 -2.80 -0.75 26.34
C ARG A 298 -2.50 -1.76 27.45
N VAL A 299 -1.98 -1.29 28.59
CA VAL A 299 -1.48 -2.12 29.70
C VAL A 299 -0.17 -2.82 29.31
N LEU A 300 0.92 -2.04 29.36
CA LEU A 300 2.25 -2.45 28.97
C LEU A 300 3.21 -2.46 30.16
N HIS A 301 4.15 -3.40 30.14
CA HIS A 301 5.33 -3.41 31.00
C HIS A 301 6.61 -3.56 30.17
N LEU A 302 7.75 -3.30 30.80
CA LEU A 302 9.08 -3.54 30.24
C LEU A 302 9.61 -4.88 30.73
N ASN A 303 10.22 -5.65 29.84
CA ASN A 303 10.91 -6.87 30.20
C ASN A 303 12.40 -6.57 30.48
N PRO A 304 12.87 -6.61 31.74
CA PRO A 304 14.24 -6.24 32.08
C PRO A 304 15.29 -7.23 31.55
N ASN A 305 14.86 -8.44 31.15
CA ASN A 305 15.74 -9.48 30.63
C ASN A 305 15.86 -9.46 29.10
N HIS A 306 14.93 -8.80 28.40
CA HIS A 306 14.90 -8.74 26.95
C HIS A 306 15.13 -7.32 26.47
N TYR A 307 16.31 -7.07 25.92
CA TYR A 307 16.67 -5.80 25.32
C TYR A 307 17.64 -6.00 24.15
N THR A 308 17.65 -5.03 23.25
CA THR A 308 18.72 -4.87 22.26
C THR A 308 19.61 -3.69 22.64
N VAL A 309 20.85 -3.70 22.17
CA VAL A 309 21.77 -2.56 22.34
C VAL A 309 22.05 -2.01 20.96
N ASP A 310 21.81 -0.72 20.76
CA ASP A 310 22.12 -0.07 19.48
C ASP A 310 23.61 0.29 19.36
N GLU A 311 24.00 0.79 18.19
CA GLU A 311 25.36 1.23 17.90
C GLU A 311 25.86 2.37 18.81
N ALA A 312 24.93 3.14 19.40
CA ALA A 312 25.23 4.22 20.33
C ALA A 312 25.34 3.72 21.79
N GLY A 313 25.15 2.42 22.04
CA GLY A 313 25.18 1.80 23.35
C GLY A 313 23.90 1.97 24.16
N CYS A 314 22.81 2.47 23.57
CA CYS A 314 21.53 2.61 24.24
C CYS A 314 20.84 1.24 24.33
N ARG A 315 20.29 0.93 25.51
CA ARG A 315 19.50 -0.29 25.72
C ARG A 315 18.04 -0.04 25.39
N TRP A 316 17.51 -0.83 24.48
CA TRP A 316 16.12 -0.80 24.05
C TRP A 316 15.40 -2.01 24.63
N TYR A 317 14.75 -1.81 25.77
CA TYR A 317 13.98 -2.86 26.43
C TYR A 317 12.72 -3.20 25.64
N GLN A 318 12.38 -4.47 25.61
CA GLN A 318 11.16 -4.94 24.97
C GLN A 318 9.94 -4.58 25.82
N TYR A 319 8.95 -3.95 25.20
CA TYR A 319 7.63 -3.74 25.79
C TYR A 319 6.76 -4.98 25.54
N GLU A 320 6.04 -5.40 26.56
CA GLU A 320 5.15 -6.56 26.55
C GLU A 320 3.79 -6.17 27.16
N PHE A 321 2.73 -6.89 26.78
CA PHE A 321 1.43 -6.76 27.42
C PHE A 321 1.38 -7.62 28.68
N ASP A 322 0.62 -7.17 29.67
CA ASP A 322 0.34 -7.99 30.86
C ASP A 322 -0.50 -9.22 30.49
N GLU A 323 -1.49 -9.04 29.61
CA GLU A 323 -2.41 -10.09 29.15
C GLU A 323 -2.57 -10.09 27.62
N PRO A 324 -1.54 -10.53 26.86
CA PRO A 324 -1.61 -10.55 25.40
C PRO A 324 -2.62 -11.59 24.89
N GLN A 325 -3.34 -11.22 23.83
CA GLN A 325 -4.10 -12.12 22.98
C GLN A 325 -3.29 -12.53 21.74
N GLN A 326 -3.86 -13.38 20.89
CA GLN A 326 -3.17 -13.99 19.76
C GLN A 326 -2.54 -12.95 18.80
N MET A 327 -3.25 -11.85 18.54
CA MET A 327 -2.83 -10.81 17.61
C MET A 327 -2.16 -9.61 18.28
N SER A 328 -2.06 -9.56 19.62
CA SER A 328 -1.46 -8.42 20.32
C SER A 328 -0.01 -8.26 19.94
N ARG A 329 0.36 -7.11 19.41
CA ARG A 329 1.75 -6.78 19.04
C ARG A 329 2.12 -5.41 19.57
N VAL A 330 3.37 -5.29 20.02
CA VAL A 330 4.00 -4.01 20.34
C VAL A 330 5.06 -3.73 19.29
N PHE A 331 4.97 -2.58 18.64
CA PHE A 331 5.95 -2.15 17.65
C PHE A 331 6.97 -1.25 18.32
N GLY A 332 8.00 -1.88 18.91
CA GLY A 332 9.03 -1.22 19.71
C GLY A 332 9.75 -0.02 19.06
N PRO A 333 9.91 0.08 17.72
CA PRO A 333 10.48 1.27 17.07
C PRO A 333 9.50 2.42 16.80
N LEU A 334 8.19 2.18 16.94
CA LEU A 334 7.14 3.12 16.51
C LEU A 334 6.44 3.70 17.73
N THR A 335 5.96 4.95 17.62
CA THR A 335 5.07 5.58 18.61
C THR A 335 3.84 6.15 17.93
N ARG A 336 2.75 6.25 18.70
CA ARG A 336 1.45 6.76 18.27
C ARG A 336 1.24 8.18 18.75
N TYR A 337 0.48 8.95 17.98
CA TYR A 337 -0.03 10.24 18.42
C TYR A 337 -0.96 10.08 19.63
N ARG A 338 -0.89 11.00 20.60
CA ARG A 338 -1.82 11.09 21.74
C ARG A 338 -3.11 11.77 21.28
N LEU A 339 -4.10 10.99 20.87
CA LEU A 339 -5.35 11.53 20.29
C LEU A 339 -6.39 11.93 21.34
N PHE A 340 -6.29 11.37 22.54
CA PHE A 340 -7.22 11.59 23.64
C PHE A 340 -6.46 11.84 24.93
N ASN A 341 -7.09 12.56 25.85
CA ASN A 341 -6.62 12.63 27.23
C ASN A 341 -6.78 11.26 27.91
N SER A 342 -6.07 11.03 29.00
CA SER A 342 -6.21 9.83 29.82
C SER A 342 -7.19 10.05 30.96
N LYS A 343 -7.84 8.98 31.42
CA LYS A 343 -8.57 9.01 32.70
C LYS A 343 -7.59 8.90 33.86
N ASP A 344 -7.89 9.57 34.97
CA ASP A 344 -7.13 9.49 36.23
C ASP A 344 -5.61 9.62 36.05
N SER A 345 -5.17 10.53 35.18
CA SER A 345 -3.76 10.73 34.85
C SER A 345 -3.06 9.45 34.36
N ASN A 346 -3.76 8.62 33.57
CA ASN A 346 -3.30 7.37 32.98
C ASN A 346 -2.97 6.24 33.99
N LEU A 347 -3.41 6.35 35.26
CA LEU A 347 -3.11 5.37 36.30
C LEU A 347 -3.54 3.93 35.95
N TYR A 348 -4.62 3.79 35.19
CA TYR A 348 -5.20 2.49 34.79
C TYR A 348 -5.09 2.22 33.29
N TRP A 349 -4.21 2.95 32.57
CA TRP A 349 -4.05 2.83 31.13
C TRP A 349 -5.31 3.14 30.29
N GLU A 350 -6.27 3.87 30.84
CA GLU A 350 -7.52 4.19 30.14
C GLU A 350 -7.47 5.55 29.43
N LEU A 351 -7.99 5.58 28.20
CA LEU A 351 -8.22 6.82 27.46
C LEU A 351 -9.62 7.38 27.76
N ASP A 352 -9.72 8.71 27.75
CA ASP A 352 -10.98 9.44 27.83
C ASP A 352 -11.42 9.88 26.43
N PHE A 353 -12.22 9.03 25.78
CA PHE A 353 -12.73 9.24 24.43
C PHE A 353 -13.70 10.43 24.29
N GLU A 354 -14.15 11.02 25.41
CA GLU A 354 -14.96 12.24 25.43
C GLU A 354 -14.09 13.51 25.51
N ARG A 355 -12.77 13.35 25.67
CA ARG A 355 -11.79 14.45 25.76
C ARG A 355 -10.71 14.33 24.67
N PRO A 356 -11.06 14.48 23.38
CA PRO A 356 -10.09 14.47 22.29
C PRO A 356 -9.12 15.66 22.39
N ILE A 357 -7.87 15.46 21.97
CA ILE A 357 -6.86 16.52 21.90
C ILE A 357 -6.87 17.11 20.49
N ILE A 358 -7.83 18.01 20.25
CA ILE A 358 -8.16 18.54 18.92
C ILE A 358 -6.92 19.00 18.13
N GLU A 359 -5.98 19.68 18.79
CA GLU A 359 -4.74 20.16 18.19
C GLU A 359 -3.94 19.04 17.50
N VAL A 360 -3.88 17.84 18.09
CA VAL A 360 -3.16 16.68 17.53
C VAL A 360 -3.86 16.14 16.29
N TRP A 361 -5.20 16.08 16.32
CA TRP A 361 -5.99 15.65 15.17
C TRP A 361 -5.80 16.60 13.99
N GLU A 362 -5.88 17.90 14.25
CA GLU A 362 -5.67 18.95 13.25
C GLU A 362 -4.23 19.00 12.75
N TYR A 363 -3.25 18.75 13.62
CA TYR A 363 -1.86 18.64 13.23
C TYR A 363 -1.66 17.56 12.16
N VAL A 364 -2.10 16.32 12.46
CA VAL A 364 -1.91 15.20 11.53
C VAL A 364 -2.68 15.44 10.22
N ALA A 365 -3.93 15.88 10.32
CA ALA A 365 -4.76 16.13 9.15
C ALA A 365 -4.18 17.19 8.22
N ARG A 366 -3.69 18.31 8.76
CA ARG A 366 -3.06 19.37 7.97
C ARG A 366 -1.80 18.91 7.26
N ASN A 367 -0.90 18.20 7.93
CA ASN A 367 0.35 17.74 7.29
C ASN A 367 0.07 16.78 6.11
N TYR A 368 -0.92 15.88 6.25
CA TYR A 368 -1.31 15.01 5.13
C TYR A 368 -2.06 15.77 4.02
N ALA A 369 -2.89 16.75 4.37
CA ALA A 369 -3.55 17.60 3.37
C ALA A 369 -2.55 18.46 2.58
N ASP A 370 -1.57 19.05 3.27
CA ASP A 370 -0.46 19.80 2.66
C ASP A 370 0.34 18.91 1.70
N CYS A 371 0.67 17.68 2.12
CA CYS A 371 1.33 16.69 1.27
C CYS A 371 0.48 16.38 0.02
N ARG A 372 -0.82 16.10 0.20
CA ARG A 372 -1.75 15.87 -0.89
C ARG A 372 -1.80 17.05 -1.85
N GLN A 373 -1.90 18.28 -1.36
CA GLN A 373 -1.99 19.48 -2.18
C GLN A 373 -0.68 19.72 -2.94
N LYS A 374 0.46 19.62 -2.25
CA LYS A 374 1.79 19.85 -2.81
C LYS A 374 2.04 18.90 -3.98
N TYR A 375 1.77 17.62 -3.82
CA TYR A 375 2.10 16.60 -4.82
C TYR A 375 0.95 16.19 -5.74
N ASN A 376 -0.29 16.53 -5.38
CA ASN A 376 -1.53 16.19 -6.08
C ASN A 376 -1.91 14.69 -5.98
N PHE A 377 -1.87 14.10 -4.79
CA PHE A 377 -2.35 12.72 -4.58
C PHE A 377 -3.88 12.61 -4.67
N ASP A 378 -4.36 11.45 -5.13
CA ASP A 378 -5.77 11.18 -5.42
C ASP A 378 -6.49 10.34 -4.37
N PHE A 379 -5.73 9.53 -3.64
CA PHE A 379 -6.25 8.69 -2.58
C PHE A 379 -5.21 8.45 -1.49
N MET A 380 -5.69 7.96 -0.36
CA MET A 380 -4.85 7.45 0.70
C MET A 380 -5.00 5.93 0.83
N ARG A 381 -3.88 5.23 1.05
CA ARG A 381 -3.90 3.94 1.74
C ARG A 381 -3.66 4.22 3.22
N GLY A 382 -4.64 3.96 4.07
CA GLY A 382 -4.47 4.15 5.51
C GLY A 382 -3.84 2.92 6.13
N ASP A 383 -2.64 3.09 6.70
CA ASP A 383 -1.91 2.05 7.43
C ASP A 383 -2.59 1.76 8.76
N MET A 384 -2.65 0.47 9.16
CA MET A 384 -3.16 0.02 10.46
C MET A 384 -4.44 0.75 10.87
N THR A 385 -5.56 0.41 10.24
CA THR A 385 -6.86 1.11 10.44
C THR A 385 -7.43 1.06 11.86
N HIS A 386 -6.73 0.46 12.82
CA HIS A 386 -7.19 0.22 14.18
C HIS A 386 -6.29 0.87 15.23
N VAL A 387 -6.16 2.20 15.21
CA VAL A 387 -5.34 2.92 16.21
C VAL A 387 -6.20 3.50 17.33
N GLN A 388 -5.83 3.19 18.58
CA GLN A 388 -6.50 3.68 19.80
C GLN A 388 -8.02 3.37 19.80
N MET A 389 -8.36 2.11 19.51
CA MET A 389 -9.73 1.65 19.47
C MET A 389 -10.43 1.72 20.83
N ARG A 390 -11.73 2.03 20.81
CA ARG A 390 -12.62 2.00 21.98
C ARG A 390 -12.88 0.56 22.39
N GLN A 391 -12.73 0.24 23.67
CA GLN A 391 -12.91 -1.14 24.16
C GLN A 391 -14.36 -1.62 24.03
N GLU A 392 -15.32 -0.68 24.03
CA GLU A 392 -16.75 -0.95 23.79
C GLU A 392 -17.07 -1.26 22.32
N GLY A 393 -16.08 -1.16 21.42
CA GLY A 393 -16.23 -1.41 19.99
C GLY A 393 -16.73 -0.20 19.20
N VAL A 394 -17.46 -0.47 18.11
CA VAL A 394 -17.97 0.56 17.19
C VAL A 394 -19.15 1.31 17.84
N PRO A 395 -19.09 2.65 17.99
CA PRO A 395 -20.15 3.41 18.64
C PRO A 395 -21.41 3.47 17.77
N SER A 396 -22.57 3.50 18.42
CA SER A 396 -23.88 3.61 17.74
C SER A 396 -24.12 4.97 17.09
N GLN A 397 -23.47 6.02 17.60
CA GLN A 397 -23.42 7.36 17.00
C GLN A 397 -21.96 7.71 16.79
N LEU A 398 -21.61 8.12 15.57
CA LEU A 398 -20.23 8.40 15.20
C LEU A 398 -19.80 9.80 15.70
N PRO A 399 -18.86 9.90 16.66
CA PRO A 399 -18.33 11.20 17.08
C PRO A 399 -17.37 11.76 16.02
N SER A 400 -17.16 13.08 16.02
CA SER A 400 -16.24 13.75 15.10
C SER A 400 -14.80 13.23 15.19
N TYR A 401 -14.38 12.85 16.41
CA TYR A 401 -13.06 12.30 16.75
C TYR A 401 -13.21 10.81 17.10
N TYR A 402 -13.45 10.01 16.07
CA TYR A 402 -13.59 8.56 16.19
C TYR A 402 -12.33 7.83 15.73
N ASP A 403 -11.86 8.15 14.52
CA ASP A 403 -10.75 7.49 13.84
C ASP A 403 -9.90 8.51 13.07
N LEU A 404 -8.58 8.43 13.23
CA LEU A 404 -7.62 9.41 12.70
C LEU A 404 -7.58 9.41 11.17
N LEU A 405 -7.62 8.23 10.54
CA LEU A 405 -7.56 8.11 9.09
C LEU A 405 -8.84 8.67 8.45
N ALA A 406 -9.99 8.37 9.06
CA ALA A 406 -11.27 8.95 8.68
C ALA A 406 -11.26 10.49 8.82
N TYR A 407 -10.63 11.01 9.88
CA TYR A 407 -10.49 12.45 10.09
C TYR A 407 -9.61 13.11 9.03
N VAL A 408 -8.46 12.53 8.70
CA VAL A 408 -7.58 12.97 7.61
C VAL A 408 -8.35 13.04 6.29
N LYS A 409 -9.06 11.96 5.93
CA LYS A 409 -9.88 11.93 4.71
C LYS A 409 -10.92 13.05 4.69
N ARG A 410 -11.69 13.20 5.77
CA ARG A 410 -12.73 14.23 5.86
C ARG A 410 -12.15 15.64 5.73
N HIS A 411 -10.98 15.87 6.32
CA HIS A 411 -10.27 17.14 6.21
C HIS A 411 -9.90 17.46 4.75
N ILE A 412 -9.25 16.53 4.04
CA ILE A 412 -8.88 16.69 2.63
C ILE A 412 -10.11 16.94 1.73
N VAL A 413 -11.20 16.21 1.96
CA VAL A 413 -12.46 16.42 1.23
C VAL A 413 -13.04 17.82 1.51
N SER A 414 -12.95 18.29 2.76
CA SER A 414 -13.46 19.62 3.14
C SER A 414 -12.69 20.78 2.50
N GLU A 415 -11.45 20.56 2.07
CA GLU A 415 -10.65 21.54 1.31
C GLU A 415 -10.97 21.57 -0.19
N GLY A 416 -11.95 20.78 -0.65
CA GLY A 416 -12.45 20.81 -2.02
C GLY A 416 -11.99 19.66 -2.91
N CYS A 417 -11.24 18.68 -2.38
CA CYS A 417 -10.88 17.47 -3.11
C CYS A 417 -11.96 16.38 -2.93
N GLY A 418 -13.16 16.62 -3.47
CA GLY A 418 -14.31 15.72 -3.30
C GLY A 418 -14.06 14.26 -3.71
N TYR A 419 -13.25 14.04 -4.74
CA TYR A 419 -12.90 12.73 -5.28
C TYR A 419 -11.87 11.94 -4.45
N PHE A 420 -11.33 12.49 -3.36
CA PHE A 420 -10.28 11.83 -2.60
C PHE A 420 -10.77 10.51 -1.97
N ALA A 421 -10.13 9.40 -2.32
CA ALA A 421 -10.57 8.06 -1.90
C ALA A 421 -9.73 7.50 -0.73
N PHE A 422 -10.28 6.51 -0.02
CA PHE A 422 -9.65 5.83 1.10
C PHE A 422 -9.64 4.31 0.92
N PHE A 423 -8.43 3.79 0.75
CA PHE A 423 -8.09 2.37 0.79
C PHE A 423 -7.63 1.99 2.21
N ALA A 424 -8.47 1.30 2.98
CA ALA A 424 -8.19 0.90 4.35
C ALA A 424 -7.33 -0.37 4.42
N GLU A 425 -6.17 -0.33 5.08
CA GLU A 425 -5.48 -1.55 5.45
C GLU A 425 -6.16 -2.22 6.66
N SER A 426 -7.06 -3.16 6.36
CA SER A 426 -7.65 -4.08 7.34
C SER A 426 -7.73 -5.48 6.74
N PHE A 427 -7.70 -6.51 7.60
CA PHE A 427 -7.67 -7.92 7.23
C PHE A 427 -9.01 -8.66 7.42
N LEU A 428 -10.12 -7.94 7.64
CA LEU A 428 -11.48 -8.52 7.77
C LEU A 428 -11.55 -9.67 8.80
N GLY A 429 -10.91 -9.47 9.95
CA GLY A 429 -10.88 -10.42 11.05
C GLY A 429 -12.26 -10.63 11.69
N ALA A 430 -12.35 -11.65 12.55
CA ALA A 430 -13.52 -11.83 13.41
C ALA A 430 -13.65 -10.65 14.39
N PRO A 431 -14.85 -10.40 14.95
CA PRO A 431 -15.02 -9.41 16.01
C PRO A 431 -14.04 -9.62 17.15
N ASP A 432 -13.53 -8.53 17.72
CA ASP A 432 -12.58 -8.52 18.85
C ASP A 432 -11.22 -9.20 18.57
N TYR A 433 -10.90 -9.53 17.32
CA TYR A 433 -9.66 -10.23 16.95
C TYR A 433 -8.52 -9.29 16.56
N MET A 434 -8.75 -8.41 15.58
CA MET A 434 -7.76 -7.41 15.13
C MET A 434 -8.03 -6.02 15.71
N SER A 435 -9.27 -5.76 16.08
CA SER A 435 -9.81 -4.51 16.59
C SER A 435 -10.87 -4.82 17.64
N TYR A 436 -11.30 -3.84 18.44
CA TYR A 436 -12.46 -4.01 19.31
C TYR A 436 -13.76 -3.85 18.52
N GLY A 437 -14.72 -4.76 18.72
CA GLY A 437 -16.00 -4.77 18.03
C GLY A 437 -15.98 -5.41 16.64
N ASP A 438 -17.00 -5.12 15.83
CA ASP A 438 -17.17 -5.66 14.48
C ASP A 438 -16.38 -4.87 13.44
N GLU A 439 -15.47 -5.55 12.75
CA GLU A 439 -14.56 -4.98 11.76
C GLU A 439 -15.29 -4.35 10.56
N ILE A 440 -16.36 -5.00 10.09
CA ILE A 440 -17.13 -4.52 8.94
C ILE A 440 -17.84 -3.22 9.31
N ALA A 441 -18.47 -3.16 10.48
CA ALA A 441 -19.11 -1.95 10.99
C ALA A 441 -18.09 -0.80 11.16
N HIS A 442 -16.89 -1.10 11.65
CA HIS A 442 -15.82 -0.10 11.77
C HIS A 442 -15.45 0.49 10.40
N LEU A 443 -15.20 -0.35 9.40
CA LEU A 443 -14.87 0.08 8.03
C LEU A 443 -15.97 0.94 7.39
N GLU A 444 -17.24 0.62 7.63
CA GLU A 444 -18.37 1.46 7.18
C GLU A 444 -18.37 2.83 7.86
N MET A 445 -18.08 2.89 9.16
CA MET A 445 -18.09 4.12 9.95
C MET A 445 -16.92 5.06 9.63
N ILE A 446 -15.74 4.53 9.34
CA ILE A 446 -14.59 5.35 8.92
C ILE A 446 -14.71 5.82 7.46
N GLY A 447 -15.73 5.35 6.75
CA GLY A 447 -16.02 5.75 5.37
C GLY A 447 -14.96 5.28 4.39
N ALA A 448 -14.37 4.10 4.60
CA ALA A 448 -13.47 3.50 3.62
C ALA A 448 -14.24 3.17 2.33
N GLU A 449 -13.66 3.42 1.16
CA GLU A 449 -14.24 2.92 -0.10
C GLU A 449 -13.85 1.47 -0.35
N VAL A 450 -12.59 1.15 -0.05
CA VAL A 450 -12.00 -0.16 -0.27
C VAL A 450 -11.23 -0.59 0.96
N THR A 451 -11.19 -1.89 1.25
CA THR A 451 -10.29 -2.46 2.25
C THR A 451 -9.37 -3.52 1.63
N LEU A 452 -8.13 -3.63 2.13
CA LEU A 452 -7.13 -4.58 1.64
C LEU A 452 -7.60 -6.04 1.71
N GLY A 453 -8.15 -6.42 2.87
CA GLY A 453 -8.51 -7.78 3.22
C GLY A 453 -7.32 -8.74 3.41
N ASP A 454 -7.61 -10.03 3.62
CA ASP A 454 -6.68 -11.12 3.93
C ASP A 454 -6.52 -12.21 2.85
N LEU A 455 -7.19 -12.13 1.68
CA LEU A 455 -7.09 -13.15 0.60
C LEU A 455 -5.67 -13.49 0.14
N GLN A 456 -4.76 -12.51 0.16
CA GLN A 456 -3.33 -12.69 -0.14
C GLN A 456 -2.59 -13.58 0.89
N SER A 457 -3.19 -13.83 2.05
CA SER A 457 -2.62 -14.68 3.12
C SER A 457 -3.26 -16.09 3.17
N THR A 458 -3.85 -16.54 2.07
CA THR A 458 -4.54 -17.84 1.98
C THR A 458 -4.07 -18.59 0.74
N VAL A 459 -4.20 -19.93 0.67
CA VAL A 459 -3.77 -20.73 -0.50
C VAL A 459 -4.95 -20.99 -1.43
N VAL A 460 -4.82 -20.77 -2.73
CA VAL A 460 -5.87 -21.14 -3.71
C VAL A 460 -6.10 -22.65 -3.67
N GLY A 461 -7.35 -23.07 -3.50
CA GLY A 461 -7.74 -24.46 -3.26
C GLY A 461 -7.94 -24.85 -1.80
N SER A 462 -7.58 -23.97 -0.86
CA SER A 462 -7.97 -24.16 0.53
C SER A 462 -9.42 -23.76 0.79
N ALA A 463 -10.05 -24.42 1.77
CA ALA A 463 -11.37 -24.02 2.29
C ALA A 463 -11.39 -22.56 2.74
N LEU A 464 -10.29 -22.09 3.32
CA LEU A 464 -10.15 -20.72 3.80
C LEU A 464 -10.20 -19.71 2.65
N PHE A 465 -9.45 -19.94 1.56
CA PHE A 465 -9.50 -19.07 0.38
C PHE A 465 -10.90 -18.98 -0.20
N THR A 466 -11.57 -20.12 -0.42
CA THR A 466 -12.91 -20.15 -1.02
C THR A 466 -13.96 -19.49 -0.12
N THR A 467 -13.88 -19.72 1.19
CA THR A 467 -14.77 -19.09 2.18
C THR A 467 -14.57 -17.57 2.21
N ARG A 468 -13.31 -17.10 2.28
CA ARG A 468 -12.99 -15.67 2.26
C ARG A 468 -13.42 -15.02 0.96
N PHE A 469 -13.20 -15.67 -0.17
CA PHE A 469 -13.60 -15.12 -1.46
C PHE A 469 -15.13 -14.99 -1.57
N ARG A 470 -15.89 -16.00 -1.12
CA ARG A 470 -17.36 -15.87 -1.03
C ARG A 470 -17.77 -14.71 -0.13
N GLN A 471 -17.18 -14.63 1.07
CA GLN A 471 -17.45 -13.55 2.01
C GLN A 471 -17.19 -12.16 1.42
N TYR A 472 -16.16 -12.01 0.58
CA TYR A 472 -15.86 -10.73 -0.05
C TYR A 472 -16.95 -10.29 -1.02
N LEU A 473 -17.48 -11.22 -1.82
CA LEU A 473 -18.60 -10.96 -2.71
C LEU A 473 -19.86 -10.59 -1.92
N ASP A 474 -20.11 -11.27 -0.80
CA ASP A 474 -21.23 -10.96 0.10
C ASP A 474 -21.09 -9.56 0.70
N ILE A 475 -19.90 -9.18 1.18
CA ILE A 475 -19.63 -7.83 1.70
C ILE A 475 -19.82 -6.80 0.60
N ALA A 476 -19.22 -6.97 -0.58
CA ALA A 476 -19.32 -6.02 -1.68
C ALA A 476 -20.77 -5.82 -2.18
N TYR A 477 -21.62 -6.83 -2.01
CA TYR A 477 -23.04 -6.75 -2.36
C TYR A 477 -23.90 -6.08 -1.27
N THR A 478 -23.52 -6.23 0.01
CA THR A 478 -24.37 -5.84 1.15
C THR A 478 -23.90 -4.59 1.90
N ARG A 479 -22.67 -4.13 1.67
CA ARG A 479 -22.01 -3.06 2.44
C ARG A 479 -21.64 -1.86 1.60
N THR A 480 -21.32 -0.75 2.27
CA THR A 480 -20.96 0.51 1.59
C THR A 480 -19.54 0.53 1.06
N PHE A 481 -18.65 -0.36 1.51
CA PHE A 481 -17.27 -0.49 1.03
C PHE A 481 -17.07 -1.83 0.31
N LYS A 482 -15.94 -1.98 -0.39
CA LYS A 482 -15.58 -3.25 -1.05
C LYS A 482 -14.25 -3.82 -0.55
N PRO A 483 -14.18 -5.12 -0.25
CA PRO A 483 -12.90 -5.80 -0.12
C PRO A 483 -12.15 -5.84 -1.45
N SER A 484 -10.85 -5.60 -1.43
CA SER A 484 -9.97 -5.75 -2.59
C SER A 484 -9.65 -7.22 -2.82
N PHE A 485 -9.77 -7.68 -4.07
CA PHE A 485 -9.17 -8.93 -4.52
C PHE A 485 -7.65 -8.74 -4.62
N THR A 486 -7.00 -8.72 -3.46
CA THR A 486 -5.57 -8.50 -3.33
C THR A 486 -4.81 -9.76 -3.72
N VAL A 487 -4.02 -9.68 -4.80
CA VAL A 487 -3.19 -10.77 -5.29
C VAL A 487 -2.01 -10.98 -4.36
N ILE A 488 -1.21 -9.92 -4.18
CA ILE A 488 -0.05 -9.85 -3.28
C ILE A 488 0.21 -8.38 -2.96
N THR A 489 0.79 -8.10 -1.79
CA THR A 489 1.33 -6.78 -1.42
C THR A 489 2.84 -6.87 -1.27
N ALA A 490 3.54 -5.74 -1.35
CA ALA A 490 4.96 -5.70 -1.02
C ALA A 490 5.23 -6.27 0.39
N ASP A 491 4.29 -6.08 1.33
CA ASP A 491 4.44 -6.59 2.68
C ASP A 491 4.28 -8.12 2.81
N LYS A 492 3.54 -8.74 1.89
CA LYS A 492 3.33 -10.20 1.85
C LYS A 492 4.28 -10.92 0.89
N ASP A 493 5.09 -10.18 0.15
CA ASP A 493 6.20 -10.74 -0.60
C ASP A 493 7.41 -10.94 0.32
N ASP A 494 7.30 -11.96 1.17
CA ASP A 494 8.20 -12.32 2.25
C ASP A 494 8.37 -13.86 2.27
N PRO A 495 9.56 -14.39 2.61
CA PRO A 495 9.80 -15.83 2.64
C PRO A 495 8.78 -16.64 3.45
N ARG A 496 8.25 -16.06 4.53
CA ARG A 496 7.26 -16.71 5.42
C ARG A 496 5.94 -17.03 4.71
N PHE A 497 5.65 -16.34 3.61
CA PHE A 497 4.38 -16.42 2.89
C PHE A 497 4.52 -17.08 1.52
N ASP A 498 5.69 -17.60 1.17
CA ASP A 498 5.93 -18.26 -0.13
C ASP A 498 4.92 -19.36 -0.44
N SER A 499 4.49 -20.10 0.58
CA SER A 499 3.49 -21.17 0.44
C SER A 499 2.15 -20.71 -0.13
N PHE A 500 1.77 -19.43 0.06
CA PHE A 500 0.53 -18.87 -0.49
C PHE A 500 0.58 -18.66 -2.02
N TYR A 501 1.79 -18.65 -2.58
CA TYR A 501 2.08 -18.31 -3.97
C TYR A 501 2.81 -19.43 -4.72
N GLN A 502 2.80 -20.66 -4.19
CA GLN A 502 3.30 -21.83 -4.91
C GLN A 502 2.31 -22.30 -5.98
N THR A 503 1.04 -21.95 -5.86
CA THR A 503 -0.06 -22.30 -6.78
C THR A 503 -1.07 -21.15 -6.88
N GLY A 504 -1.92 -21.18 -7.90
CA GLY A 504 -3.04 -20.26 -8.05
C GLY A 504 -2.68 -18.86 -8.53
N ASN A 505 -1.42 -18.57 -8.87
CA ASN A 505 -0.98 -17.22 -9.21
C ASN A 505 -1.68 -16.69 -10.46
N LEU A 506 -1.81 -17.52 -11.50
CA LEU A 506 -2.51 -17.12 -12.73
C LEU A 506 -4.01 -16.96 -12.49
N VAL A 507 -4.60 -17.80 -11.63
CA VAL A 507 -6.01 -17.70 -11.22
C VAL A 507 -6.27 -16.39 -10.50
N ARG A 508 -5.43 -16.04 -9.52
CA ARG A 508 -5.55 -14.77 -8.78
C ARG A 508 -5.51 -13.58 -9.73
N TYR A 509 -4.52 -13.55 -10.61
CA TYR A 509 -4.38 -12.44 -11.56
C TYR A 509 -5.53 -12.40 -12.57
N PHE A 510 -5.97 -13.55 -13.08
CA PHE A 510 -7.12 -13.63 -13.98
C PHE A 510 -8.39 -13.06 -13.34
N VAL A 511 -8.70 -13.46 -12.10
CA VAL A 511 -9.85 -12.93 -11.35
C VAL A 511 -9.71 -11.43 -11.12
N ALA A 512 -8.53 -10.96 -10.70
CA ALA A 512 -8.23 -9.55 -10.49
C ALA A 512 -8.45 -8.67 -11.74
N LEU A 513 -8.33 -9.24 -12.94
CA LEU A 513 -8.57 -8.55 -14.21
C LEU A 513 -10.04 -8.63 -14.66
N PHE A 514 -10.61 -9.84 -14.69
CA PHE A 514 -11.86 -10.13 -15.42
C PHE A 514 -13.11 -10.20 -14.54
N MET A 515 -12.99 -10.10 -13.21
CA MET A 515 -14.12 -10.03 -12.28
C MET A 515 -14.23 -8.60 -11.71
N PRO A 516 -15.07 -7.70 -12.30
CA PRO A 516 -15.12 -6.29 -11.93
C PRO A 516 -15.92 -6.00 -10.64
N GLU A 517 -16.46 -7.02 -9.97
CA GLU A 517 -17.27 -6.80 -8.76
C GLU A 517 -16.45 -6.32 -7.56
N LEU A 518 -15.18 -6.70 -7.48
CA LEU A 518 -14.24 -6.24 -6.46
C LEU A 518 -13.14 -5.41 -7.14
N PRO A 519 -12.64 -4.34 -6.49
CA PRO A 519 -11.37 -3.76 -6.89
C PRO A 519 -10.24 -4.77 -6.68
N SER A 520 -9.06 -4.54 -7.25
CA SER A 520 -7.92 -5.44 -7.06
C SER A 520 -6.64 -4.68 -6.71
N TYR A 521 -5.70 -5.40 -6.11
CA TYR A 521 -4.39 -4.87 -5.73
C TYR A 521 -3.30 -5.89 -6.07
N VAL A 522 -2.25 -5.43 -6.74
CA VAL A 522 -1.09 -6.26 -7.10
C VAL A 522 0.20 -5.53 -6.72
N GLY A 523 1.06 -6.17 -5.92
CA GLY A 523 2.39 -5.67 -5.63
C GLY A 523 3.29 -5.72 -6.87
N ALA A 524 4.11 -4.69 -7.05
CA ALA A 524 5.06 -4.61 -8.15
C ALA A 524 6.02 -5.80 -8.18
N GLY A 525 6.28 -6.33 -9.38
CA GLY A 525 7.16 -7.48 -9.58
C GLY A 525 6.47 -8.85 -9.51
N PHE A 526 5.17 -8.91 -9.18
CA PHE A 526 4.40 -10.15 -9.21
C PHE A 526 4.52 -10.87 -10.57
N GLU A 527 4.53 -10.11 -11.68
CA GLU A 527 4.60 -10.66 -13.03
C GLU A 527 5.89 -11.45 -13.34
N LEU A 528 6.94 -11.28 -12.52
CA LEU A 528 8.21 -11.97 -12.65
C LEU A 528 8.52 -12.88 -11.46
N ARG A 529 7.66 -12.89 -10.44
CA ARG A 529 7.91 -13.53 -9.15
C ARG A 529 8.28 -15.01 -9.31
N GLY A 530 9.30 -15.44 -8.58
CA GLY A 530 9.67 -16.85 -8.48
C GLY A 530 8.62 -17.67 -7.72
N MET A 531 8.44 -18.93 -8.12
CA MET A 531 7.59 -19.89 -7.40
C MET A 531 8.36 -20.53 -6.23
N HIS A 532 8.98 -19.70 -5.37
CA HIS A 532 9.94 -20.11 -4.33
C HIS A 532 9.43 -21.33 -3.51
N LYS A 533 9.96 -22.52 -3.82
CA LYS A 533 9.71 -23.76 -3.06
C LYS A 533 10.58 -23.86 -1.81
N GLN A 534 11.72 -23.21 -1.88
CA GLN A 534 12.63 -22.93 -0.79
C GLN A 534 12.86 -21.43 -0.78
N ARG A 535 13.22 -20.91 0.39
CA ARG A 535 13.56 -19.50 0.57
C ARG A 535 14.61 -19.05 -0.44
N ALA A 536 14.31 -17.99 -1.18
CA ALA A 536 15.26 -17.32 -2.06
C ALA A 536 16.18 -16.36 -1.27
N PRO A 537 17.21 -15.78 -1.91
CA PRO A 537 17.96 -14.68 -1.32
C PRO A 537 17.02 -13.53 -0.89
N ASN A 538 17.40 -12.80 0.16
CA ASN A 538 16.58 -11.73 0.71
C ASN A 538 16.29 -10.63 -0.32
N GLU A 539 17.21 -10.41 -1.27
CA GLU A 539 17.06 -9.44 -2.36
C GLU A 539 15.90 -9.76 -3.32
N ALA A 540 15.35 -10.98 -3.31
CA ALA A 540 14.21 -11.37 -4.14
C ALA A 540 12.84 -10.97 -3.53
N TYR A 541 12.81 -10.50 -2.28
CA TYR A 541 11.58 -10.23 -1.53
C TYR A 541 11.41 -8.74 -1.27
N SER A 542 10.35 -8.15 -1.82
CA SER A 542 10.10 -6.72 -1.70
C SER A 542 9.80 -6.26 -0.27
N LYS A 543 9.30 -7.15 0.61
CA LYS A 543 9.12 -6.86 2.05
C LYS A 543 10.44 -6.48 2.72
N LEU A 544 11.53 -7.10 2.33
CA LEU A 544 12.82 -6.91 2.99
C LEU A 544 13.46 -5.56 2.62
N PHE A 545 12.95 -4.89 1.58
CA PHE A 545 13.29 -3.51 1.24
C PHE A 545 12.37 -2.47 1.91
N VAL A 546 11.41 -2.89 2.76
CA VAL A 546 10.70 -1.95 3.66
C VAL A 546 11.63 -1.46 4.77
N PHE A 547 12.66 -2.23 5.10
CA PHE A 547 13.67 -1.91 6.09
C PHE A 547 15.05 -1.78 5.44
N GLN A 548 16.02 -1.22 6.16
CA GLN A 548 17.44 -1.30 5.83
C GLN A 548 18.16 -1.92 7.02
N ILE A 549 18.13 -3.24 7.07
CA ILE A 549 18.87 -4.00 8.08
C ILE A 549 20.21 -4.37 7.45
N SER A 550 21.30 -3.82 8.00
CA SER A 550 22.68 -4.08 7.56
C SER A 550 23.44 -5.00 8.51
N ASP A 551 22.86 -5.37 9.65
CA ASP A 551 23.48 -6.27 10.62
C ASP A 551 23.54 -7.71 10.03
N PRO A 552 24.74 -8.25 9.77
CA PRO A 552 24.88 -9.59 9.20
C PRO A 552 24.45 -10.71 10.16
N SER A 553 24.27 -10.43 11.45
CA SER A 553 23.71 -11.39 12.42
C SER A 553 22.20 -11.62 12.21
N GLU A 554 21.50 -10.65 11.64
CA GLU A 554 20.09 -10.73 11.23
C GLU A 554 19.96 -11.36 9.82
N SER A 555 20.54 -12.55 9.65
CA SER A 555 20.63 -13.25 8.35
C SER A 555 19.28 -13.44 7.64
N ASP A 556 18.18 -13.47 8.40
CA ASP A 556 16.82 -13.60 7.90
C ASP A 556 16.20 -12.28 7.39
N LYS A 557 16.87 -11.15 7.52
CA LYS A 557 16.33 -9.84 7.15
C LYS A 557 17.32 -8.95 6.41
N VAL A 558 18.62 -9.20 6.58
CA VAL A 558 19.69 -8.40 5.96
C VAL A 558 19.64 -8.48 4.43
N THR A 559 19.77 -7.33 3.78
CA THR A 559 19.94 -7.24 2.32
C THR A 559 21.30 -6.62 2.02
N THR A 560 22.01 -7.15 1.04
CA THR A 560 23.41 -6.77 0.72
C THR A 560 23.54 -6.03 -0.62
N GLY A 561 22.47 -5.96 -1.39
CA GLY A 561 22.46 -5.35 -2.71
C GLY A 561 21.08 -4.83 -3.11
N PRO A 562 20.94 -4.35 -4.36
CA PRO A 562 19.66 -3.89 -4.87
C PRO A 562 18.65 -5.04 -4.98
N TYR A 563 17.36 -4.68 -5.07
CA TYR A 563 16.30 -5.64 -5.31
C TYR A 563 16.54 -6.43 -6.60
N GLN A 564 16.35 -7.75 -6.53
CA GLN A 564 16.52 -8.67 -7.64
C GLN A 564 15.16 -9.03 -8.19
N TRP A 565 14.85 -8.50 -9.37
CA TRP A 565 13.66 -8.92 -10.12
C TRP A 565 13.70 -10.43 -10.38
N GLY A 566 12.55 -11.08 -10.20
CA GLY A 566 12.43 -12.49 -10.50
C GLY A 566 12.68 -12.81 -11.98
N GLN A 567 12.97 -14.08 -12.26
CA GLN A 567 13.33 -14.56 -13.61
C GLN A 567 12.27 -15.50 -14.19
N ASN A 568 11.04 -15.46 -13.68
CA ASN A 568 9.97 -16.37 -14.08
C ASN A 568 9.35 -15.99 -15.43
N ARG A 569 10.09 -16.26 -16.53
CA ARG A 569 9.70 -15.90 -17.90
C ARG A 569 8.39 -16.52 -18.34
N GLN A 570 8.11 -17.77 -17.94
CA GLN A 570 6.85 -18.43 -18.27
C GLN A 570 5.66 -17.72 -17.60
N HIS A 571 5.78 -17.38 -16.31
CA HIS A 571 4.75 -16.61 -15.63
C HIS A 571 4.56 -15.24 -16.28
N PHE A 572 5.64 -14.52 -16.56
CA PHE A 572 5.58 -13.22 -17.23
C PHE A 572 4.91 -13.29 -18.61
N TYR A 573 5.20 -14.34 -19.39
CA TYR A 573 4.53 -14.59 -20.66
C TYR A 573 3.02 -14.76 -20.48
N CYS A 574 2.59 -15.63 -19.56
CA CYS A 574 1.17 -15.83 -19.26
C CYS A 574 0.48 -14.55 -18.78
N ILE A 575 1.12 -13.79 -17.87
CA ILE A 575 0.63 -12.49 -17.38
C ILE A 575 0.51 -11.49 -18.52
N THR A 576 1.49 -11.42 -19.42
CA THR A 576 1.45 -10.55 -20.60
C THR A 576 0.29 -10.91 -21.52
N ARG A 577 0.05 -12.20 -21.78
CA ARG A 577 -1.12 -12.65 -22.57
C ARG A 577 -2.44 -12.28 -21.90
N LEU A 578 -2.54 -12.42 -20.58
CA LEU A 578 -3.71 -11.99 -19.82
C LEU A 578 -3.93 -10.47 -19.93
N ARG A 579 -2.86 -9.67 -19.85
CA ARG A 579 -2.89 -8.22 -20.05
C ARG A 579 -3.39 -7.85 -21.45
N GLU A 580 -2.90 -8.51 -22.51
CA GLU A 580 -3.36 -8.28 -23.88
C GLU A 580 -4.84 -8.62 -24.07
N TRP A 581 -5.33 -9.71 -23.46
CA TRP A 581 -6.76 -10.05 -23.49
C TRP A 581 -7.60 -9.04 -22.72
N ALA A 582 -7.14 -8.59 -21.56
CA ALA A 582 -7.84 -7.60 -20.76
C ALA A 582 -7.92 -6.24 -21.47
N GLU A 583 -6.86 -5.81 -22.16
CA GLU A 583 -6.86 -4.58 -22.96
C GLU A 583 -7.96 -4.57 -24.03
N VAL A 584 -8.29 -5.73 -24.60
CA VAL A 584 -9.38 -5.87 -25.57
C VAL A 584 -10.74 -6.03 -24.88
N LEU A 585 -10.85 -6.88 -23.87
CA LEU A 585 -12.15 -7.29 -23.34
C LEU A 585 -12.71 -6.32 -22.29
N VAL A 586 -11.88 -5.77 -21.40
CA VAL A 586 -12.34 -4.90 -20.29
C VAL A 586 -13.15 -3.70 -20.81
N PRO A 587 -12.73 -2.97 -21.86
CA PRO A 587 -13.53 -1.88 -22.41
C PRO A 587 -14.91 -2.32 -22.94
N HIS A 588 -15.03 -3.56 -23.45
CA HIS A 588 -16.29 -4.08 -23.99
C HIS A 588 -17.32 -4.41 -22.91
N PHE A 589 -16.87 -4.70 -21.70
CA PHE A 589 -17.75 -5.12 -20.61
C PHE A 589 -17.75 -4.17 -19.40
N SER A 590 -16.99 -3.08 -19.43
CA SER A 590 -17.03 -2.04 -18.40
C SER A 590 -18.47 -1.54 -18.18
N GLY A 591 -18.89 -1.45 -16.92
CA GLY A 591 -20.24 -1.05 -16.52
C GLY A 591 -21.35 -2.09 -16.77
N ARG A 592 -21.04 -3.26 -17.35
CA ARG A 592 -22.02 -4.35 -17.52
C ARG A 592 -22.13 -5.19 -16.25
N PRO A 593 -23.33 -5.73 -15.94
CA PRO A 593 -23.51 -6.57 -14.78
C PRO A 593 -22.77 -7.90 -14.94
N VAL A 594 -22.18 -8.37 -13.83
CA VAL A 594 -21.65 -9.72 -13.71
C VAL A 594 -22.79 -10.67 -13.40
N GLU A 595 -22.89 -11.75 -14.16
CA GLU A 595 -23.83 -12.83 -13.88
C GLU A 595 -23.07 -14.10 -13.51
N TRP A 596 -23.11 -14.46 -12.24
CA TRP A 596 -22.48 -15.67 -11.75
C TRP A 596 -23.26 -16.92 -12.15
N LEU A 597 -22.55 -17.89 -12.69
CA LEU A 597 -23.04 -19.23 -12.98
C LEU A 597 -22.58 -20.24 -11.93
N ALA A 598 -21.40 -20.00 -11.35
CA ALA A 598 -20.86 -20.76 -10.22
C ALA A 598 -20.03 -19.80 -9.35
N TYR A 599 -20.53 -19.53 -8.15
CA TYR A 599 -19.82 -18.75 -7.13
C TYR A 599 -18.73 -19.61 -6.45
N PRO A 600 -17.74 -18.98 -5.77
CA PRO A 600 -16.88 -19.73 -4.85
C PRO A 600 -17.76 -20.48 -3.84
N ASP A 601 -17.58 -21.81 -3.73
CA ASP A 601 -18.39 -22.69 -2.88
C ASP A 601 -17.68 -23.01 -1.57
N PRO A 602 -18.09 -22.41 -0.43
CA PRO A 602 -17.44 -22.65 0.86
C PRO A 602 -17.52 -24.10 1.35
N THR A 603 -18.44 -24.91 0.81
CA THR A 603 -18.53 -26.34 1.17
C THR A 603 -17.50 -27.21 0.45
N LEU A 604 -16.78 -26.65 -0.53
CA LEU A 604 -15.86 -27.36 -1.41
C LEU A 604 -16.51 -28.52 -2.20
N SER A 605 -17.81 -28.40 -2.48
CA SER A 605 -18.48 -29.34 -3.39
C SER A 605 -18.18 -28.99 -4.86
N CYS A 606 -17.84 -27.73 -5.13
CA CYS A 606 -17.40 -27.22 -6.42
C CYS A 606 -16.03 -26.53 -6.33
N PHE A 607 -15.09 -26.94 -7.17
CA PHE A 607 -13.73 -26.37 -7.24
C PHE A 607 -13.48 -25.50 -8.47
N TYR A 608 -14.54 -24.98 -9.08
CA TYR A 608 -14.43 -23.98 -10.14
C TYR A 608 -15.39 -22.83 -9.87
N ILE A 609 -15.06 -21.68 -10.45
CA ILE A 609 -15.95 -20.53 -10.50
C ILE A 609 -16.20 -20.14 -11.95
N ALA A 610 -17.39 -19.63 -12.20
CA ALA A 610 -17.81 -19.22 -13.53
C ALA A 610 -18.74 -18.02 -13.47
N TRP A 611 -18.49 -17.05 -14.33
CA TRP A 611 -19.34 -15.88 -14.50
C TRP A 611 -19.40 -15.45 -15.96
N CYS A 612 -20.43 -14.69 -16.29
CA CYS A 612 -20.61 -14.09 -17.58
C CYS A 612 -20.65 -12.58 -17.49
N ILE A 613 -20.15 -11.91 -18.53
CA ILE A 613 -20.36 -10.49 -18.75
C ILE A 613 -20.66 -10.27 -20.24
N GLY A 614 -21.91 -9.93 -20.56
CA GLY A 614 -22.40 -9.98 -21.94
C GLY A 614 -22.25 -11.37 -22.55
N ASP A 615 -21.62 -11.45 -23.71
CA ASP A 615 -21.43 -12.70 -24.48
C ASP A 615 -20.15 -13.47 -24.11
N TYR A 616 -19.48 -13.09 -23.01
CA TYR A 616 -18.26 -13.76 -22.56
C TYR A 616 -18.54 -14.60 -21.32
N LEU A 617 -18.00 -15.80 -21.31
CA LEU A 617 -17.99 -16.71 -20.18
C LEU A 617 -16.55 -16.87 -19.68
N PHE A 618 -16.34 -16.59 -18.41
CA PHE A 618 -15.08 -16.74 -17.71
C PHE A 618 -15.18 -17.94 -16.78
N LEU A 619 -14.11 -18.72 -16.70
CA LEU A 619 -14.06 -19.96 -15.94
C LEU A 619 -12.67 -20.10 -15.31
N CYS A 620 -12.60 -20.42 -14.01
CA CYS A 620 -11.33 -20.61 -13.30
C CYS A 620 -11.34 -21.90 -12.49
N ASN A 621 -10.20 -22.61 -12.49
CA ASN A 621 -9.96 -23.71 -11.57
C ASN A 621 -9.53 -23.17 -10.21
N LEU A 622 -10.28 -23.47 -9.17
CA LEU A 622 -9.91 -23.16 -7.78
C LEU A 622 -9.33 -24.37 -7.04
N ASN A 623 -9.15 -25.54 -7.66
CA ASN A 623 -8.72 -26.78 -6.99
C ASN A 623 -7.21 -26.88 -6.68
N GLY A 624 -6.53 -25.74 -6.52
CA GLY A 624 -5.09 -25.70 -6.27
C GLY A 624 -4.29 -26.48 -7.32
N THR A 625 -3.62 -27.56 -6.88
CA THR A 625 -2.77 -28.41 -7.73
C THR A 625 -3.52 -29.47 -8.53
N ASP A 626 -4.83 -29.62 -8.34
CA ASP A 626 -5.60 -30.73 -8.91
C ASP A 626 -6.42 -30.33 -10.14
N ILE A 627 -6.73 -31.33 -10.97
CA ILE A 627 -7.62 -31.17 -12.13
C ILE A 627 -9.07 -31.11 -11.65
N THR A 628 -9.83 -30.12 -12.12
CA THR A 628 -11.27 -30.06 -11.88
C THR A 628 -12.03 -30.72 -13.02
N ARG A 629 -12.82 -31.75 -12.69
CA ARG A 629 -13.64 -32.53 -13.63
C ARG A 629 -15.12 -32.24 -13.44
N HIS A 630 -15.95 -32.73 -14.38
CA HIS A 630 -17.42 -32.66 -14.30
C HIS A 630 -17.96 -31.22 -14.18
N ILE A 631 -17.41 -30.31 -14.96
CA ILE A 631 -17.80 -28.90 -14.97
C ILE A 631 -19.12 -28.77 -15.71
N SER A 632 -20.15 -28.33 -14.99
CA SER A 632 -21.51 -28.18 -15.50
C SER A 632 -22.05 -26.80 -15.10
N ILE A 633 -22.28 -25.94 -16.09
CA ILE A 633 -22.80 -24.58 -15.87
C ILE A 633 -24.14 -24.40 -16.57
N GLY A 634 -25.04 -23.61 -16.00
CA GLY A 634 -26.35 -23.34 -16.59
C GLY A 634 -26.23 -22.80 -18.03
N GLN A 635 -26.98 -23.39 -18.96
CA GLN A 635 -27.00 -22.94 -20.36
C GLN A 635 -27.92 -21.73 -20.48
N LYS A 636 -27.35 -20.59 -20.89
CA LYS A 636 -28.14 -19.35 -21.04
C LYS A 636 -29.04 -19.33 -22.26
N GLN A 637 -28.59 -19.92 -23.36
CA GLN A 637 -29.33 -19.94 -24.61
C GLN A 637 -29.19 -21.30 -25.29
N THR A 638 -30.34 -21.91 -25.60
CA THR A 638 -30.41 -23.16 -26.37
C THR A 638 -29.77 -22.96 -27.75
N GLY A 639 -28.92 -23.89 -28.18
CA GLY A 639 -28.29 -23.85 -29.50
C GLY A 639 -26.97 -23.08 -29.59
N ILE A 640 -26.56 -22.34 -28.55
CA ILE A 640 -25.21 -21.74 -28.49
C ILE A 640 -24.25 -22.70 -27.80
N ILE A 641 -23.12 -23.02 -28.45
CA ILE A 641 -22.02 -23.79 -27.86
C ILE A 641 -20.89 -22.81 -27.50
N PRO A 642 -20.35 -22.82 -26.27
CA PRO A 642 -19.24 -21.95 -25.90
C PRO A 642 -18.02 -22.17 -26.80
N GLN A 643 -17.55 -21.11 -27.46
CA GLN A 643 -16.33 -21.14 -28.25
C GLN A 643 -15.15 -20.70 -27.39
N LEU A 644 -14.16 -21.59 -27.19
CA LEU A 644 -12.95 -21.24 -26.44
C LEU A 644 -12.18 -20.15 -27.21
N LEU A 645 -11.97 -19.00 -26.56
CA LEU A 645 -11.15 -17.92 -27.08
C LEU A 645 -9.73 -17.98 -26.53
N TYR A 646 -9.61 -18.31 -25.25
CA TYR A 646 -8.33 -18.32 -24.54
C TYR A 646 -8.32 -19.31 -23.39
N THR A 647 -7.14 -19.90 -23.14
CA THR A 647 -6.82 -20.66 -21.93
C THR A 647 -5.42 -20.26 -21.43
N THR A 648 -5.22 -20.25 -20.12
CA THR A 648 -3.89 -20.10 -19.51
C THR A 648 -3.06 -21.39 -19.55
N ALA A 649 -3.66 -22.54 -19.88
CA ALA A 649 -2.94 -23.79 -20.08
C ALA A 649 -2.13 -23.75 -21.39
N SER A 650 -0.97 -24.42 -21.40
CA SER A 650 -0.11 -24.53 -22.58
C SER A 650 -0.75 -25.33 -23.72
N GLU A 651 -1.65 -26.25 -23.40
CA GLU A 651 -2.44 -27.01 -24.37
C GLU A 651 -3.92 -26.90 -23.98
N ALA A 652 -4.77 -26.41 -24.89
CA ALA A 652 -6.21 -26.52 -24.72
C ALA A 652 -6.59 -27.99 -24.86
N GLY A 653 -7.33 -28.53 -23.88
CA GLY A 653 -7.86 -29.89 -23.96
C GLY A 653 -8.63 -30.11 -25.28
N LYS A 654 -8.48 -31.29 -25.88
CA LYS A 654 -9.11 -31.65 -27.17
C LYS A 654 -10.64 -31.78 -27.09
N ASP A 655 -11.18 -31.83 -25.88
CA ASP A 655 -12.61 -31.95 -25.66
C ASP A 655 -13.31 -30.62 -25.99
N THR A 656 -14.42 -30.71 -26.71
CA THR A 656 -15.23 -29.54 -27.05
C THR A 656 -16.37 -29.36 -26.05
N PRO A 657 -16.69 -28.12 -25.66
CA PRO A 657 -17.91 -27.84 -24.90
C PRO A 657 -19.12 -28.46 -25.57
N SER A 658 -20.01 -29.06 -24.79
CA SER A 658 -21.30 -29.58 -25.27
C SER A 658 -22.44 -29.00 -24.43
N GLY A 659 -23.63 -28.86 -25.02
CA GLY A 659 -24.82 -28.36 -24.33
C GLY A 659 -26.03 -29.23 -24.64
N ASN A 660 -26.88 -29.45 -23.64
CA ASN A 660 -28.11 -30.25 -23.78
C ASN A 660 -29.40 -29.39 -23.74
N GLY A 661 -29.26 -28.07 -23.77
CA GLY A 661 -30.36 -27.12 -23.64
C GLY A 661 -30.66 -26.69 -22.19
N ILE A 662 -30.05 -27.34 -21.19
CA ILE A 662 -30.21 -27.04 -19.76
C ILE A 662 -28.88 -26.58 -19.15
N PHE A 663 -27.79 -27.29 -19.46
CA PHE A 663 -26.44 -26.96 -18.99
C PHE A 663 -25.38 -27.22 -20.06
N TYR A 664 -24.28 -26.49 -19.97
CA TYR A 664 -23.04 -26.78 -20.67
C TYR A 664 -22.19 -27.75 -19.87
N THR A 665 -21.74 -28.82 -20.51
CA THR A 665 -20.65 -29.66 -20.00
C THR A 665 -19.35 -29.18 -20.61
N LEU A 666 -18.42 -28.73 -19.76
CA LEU A 666 -17.14 -28.18 -20.20
C LEU A 666 -16.00 -29.18 -19.97
N PRO A 667 -14.93 -29.12 -20.79
CA PRO A 667 -13.73 -29.94 -20.59
C PRO A 667 -13.11 -29.72 -19.21
N PRO A 668 -12.45 -30.74 -18.63
CA PRO A 668 -11.75 -30.58 -17.35
C PRO A 668 -10.79 -29.39 -17.36
N LEU A 669 -10.65 -28.72 -16.22
CA LEU A 669 -9.65 -27.66 -16.04
C LEU A 669 -8.39 -28.23 -15.41
N LEU A 670 -7.24 -27.92 -16.00
CA LEU A 670 -5.92 -28.20 -15.45
C LEU A 670 -5.62 -27.30 -14.23
N PRO A 671 -4.64 -27.64 -13.40
CA PRO A 671 -4.20 -26.78 -12.31
C PRO A 671 -3.86 -25.37 -12.80
N ASP A 672 -4.27 -24.35 -12.06
CA ASP A 672 -4.13 -22.92 -12.41
C ASP A 672 -4.77 -22.50 -13.76
N GLU A 673 -5.58 -23.36 -14.38
CA GLU A 673 -6.20 -23.06 -15.67
C GLU A 673 -7.38 -22.10 -15.51
N CYS A 674 -7.37 -21.04 -16.31
CA CYS A 674 -8.49 -20.13 -16.52
C CYS A 674 -8.82 -20.09 -18.01
N ARG A 675 -10.10 -19.93 -18.33
CA ARG A 675 -10.59 -19.91 -19.71
C ARG A 675 -11.53 -18.74 -19.95
N ILE A 676 -11.49 -18.26 -21.19
CA ILE A 676 -12.44 -17.28 -21.73
C ILE A 676 -13.14 -17.93 -22.91
N TYR A 677 -14.46 -17.97 -22.87
CA TYR A 677 -15.31 -18.44 -23.94
C TYR A 677 -16.17 -17.31 -24.49
N ARG A 678 -16.55 -17.43 -25.77
CA ARG A 678 -17.60 -16.62 -26.39
C ARG A 678 -18.89 -17.42 -26.48
N LEU A 679 -19.99 -16.79 -26.09
CA LEU A 679 -21.36 -17.28 -26.19
C LEU A 679 -22.07 -16.55 -27.34
N ALA A 680 -21.68 -16.84 -28.58
CA ALA A 680 -22.32 -16.26 -29.77
C ALA A 680 -22.97 -17.34 -30.62
N LEU A 681 -24.06 -17.01 -31.30
CA LEU A 681 -24.63 -17.85 -32.36
C LEU A 681 -23.54 -18.08 -33.44
N PRO A 682 -23.41 -19.29 -33.98
CA PRO A 682 -22.52 -19.52 -35.11
C PRO A 682 -22.89 -18.55 -36.23
N VAL A 683 -21.90 -17.81 -36.73
CA VAL A 683 -22.10 -16.94 -37.90
C VAL A 683 -22.47 -17.87 -39.06
N THR A 684 -23.73 -17.81 -39.48
CA THR A 684 -24.27 -18.56 -40.63
C THR A 684 -23.68 -18.07 -41.94
#